data_AF-A0A4U0YNS0-F1
#
_entry.id   AF-A0A4U0YNS0-F1
#
_cell.length_a   1.000
_cell.length_b   1.000
_cell.length_c   1.000
_cell.angle_alpha   90.00
_cell.angle_beta   90.00
_cell.angle_gamma   90.00
#
_symmetry.space_group_name_H-M   'P 1'
#
loop_
_entity.id
_entity.type
_entity.pdbx_description
1 polymer ?
#
loop_
_entity_poly.entity_id
_entity_poly.type
_entity_poly.pdbx_seq_one_letter_code
_entity_poly.pdbx_strand_id
1 'polypeptide(L)'
;MRQTMTRIPLSSRAARLTTMPLICTFAMTLAGCFDGGGSSKGPGTHTGTFVDSPVAGLRYQTDSQEGTTDEQGSFAYRGGETVAFHLGDLKLGEAEGAEILTPLDLVAGAEEHTDDAVTNIAVLLQTLDQDGNTSNGITITPEIAEQVSVYADRLVFDMDYTAFAASLTDLLDDLNNAEPPVFTDTFPGPRAVVAAADAQEHLARALAPQKIIDTEYGKLSGFQHDDGTWAWYGVPYAKPPVGDLRWQPPVKPDAWEGVRWATGWADQSAQNPAYVAFGEGGMSEDSLYLNVTVPDGVDGEKLPVMVWFHGGGFAILTGNTKAFNNTSLPKEGVVVVTVNHRLGPLGYMAHPALTAESPNETSGNYGQLDLIAALEWVRDNIEAFGGDPDNVTIFGESGGGGKVLSLINSPMASGLFHKAIVQSGMAGPDDQLMPVENLLAAEEQDGIAVAEALGVQNAEDVAAALRAVPWPQLVAAADGSGRVFSPNVDGVYMLDGIRDSFEAGRHNDVPIIAGANEGDTPGLIDGLKWYMPWMADNNEADTFVYVFDHLPDNWSSQGALAYHGAELVYVFDYPGSFLSHYLLGLTGLQDPVGGDTPTPQGFAMNHPGWNPNDVAVTDNMRAMWANFARSGNPSIEGFDWPAYTSGNDTYVRIAQSLTVETGLDEAFPASD
;
A
#
# COMPACT_ATOMS: atom_id res chain seq x y z
N MET A 1 23.45 -41.41 44.34
CA MET A 1 24.88 -41.03 44.40
C MET A 1 24.93 -39.50 44.52
N ARG A 2 24.86 -38.88 45.71
CA ARG A 2 25.97 -38.57 46.64
C ARG A 2 27.29 -38.20 45.94
N GLN A 3 27.60 -36.91 45.87
CA GLN A 3 28.74 -36.22 46.53
C GLN A 3 28.98 -34.85 45.86
N THR A 4 28.59 -33.73 46.50
CA THR A 4 29.36 -32.83 47.41
C THR A 4 30.27 -31.83 46.69
N MET A 5 29.93 -30.52 46.75
CA MET A 5 30.56 -29.45 47.57
C MET A 5 31.95 -29.03 47.04
N THR A 6 32.35 -27.75 46.91
CA THR A 6 32.35 -26.63 47.89
C THR A 6 32.91 -25.39 47.14
N ARG A 7 32.20 -24.26 46.99
CA ARG A 7 32.22 -23.01 47.79
C ARG A 7 33.56 -22.25 47.98
N ILE A 8 33.57 -21.00 47.46
CA ILE A 8 33.89 -19.70 48.14
C ILE A 8 35.40 -19.28 48.20
N PRO A 9 35.81 -17.98 48.21
CA PRO A 9 35.32 -16.71 47.59
C PRO A 9 36.44 -15.62 47.35
N LEU A 10 36.00 -14.36 47.12
CA LEU A 10 36.53 -13.06 47.61
C LEU A 10 37.32 -12.09 46.70
N SER A 11 36.68 -10.92 46.52
CA SER A 11 37.22 -9.54 46.52
C SER A 11 37.98 -9.09 45.25
N SER A 12 37.83 -7.87 44.72
CA SER A 12 37.68 -6.59 45.41
C SER A 12 37.16 -5.45 44.51
N ARG A 13 36.41 -4.54 45.15
CA ARG A 13 36.20 -3.09 44.94
C ARG A 13 36.56 -2.40 43.60
N ALA A 14 35.51 -1.84 42.99
CA ALA A 14 35.26 -0.42 42.67
C ALA A 14 36.40 0.51 42.20
N ALA A 15 36.22 1.07 40.99
CA ALA A 15 36.39 2.51 40.73
C ALA A 15 35.54 2.93 39.51
N ARG A 16 34.73 3.99 39.67
CA ARG A 16 34.09 4.74 38.58
C ARG A 16 35.14 5.64 37.92
N LEU A 17 35.16 5.73 36.59
CA LEU A 17 35.37 6.99 35.87
C LEU A 17 34.95 6.85 34.40
N THR A 18 34.20 7.86 33.97
CA THR A 18 33.64 8.21 32.65
C THR A 18 34.64 8.22 31.50
N THR A 19 34.25 7.79 30.29
CA THR A 19 34.58 8.41 28.97
C THR A 19 33.91 7.69 27.78
N MET A 20 33.22 8.49 26.93
CA MET A 20 32.83 8.38 25.50
C MET A 20 32.45 7.03 24.83
N PRO A 21 31.38 6.99 24.00
CA PRO A 21 31.11 5.86 23.10
C PRO A 21 31.98 5.98 21.83
N LEU A 22 32.67 4.90 21.49
CA LEU A 22 33.35 4.72 20.21
C LEU A 22 32.34 4.09 19.24
N ILE A 23 32.07 4.79 18.14
CA ILE A 23 31.30 4.30 17.00
C ILE A 23 32.14 3.23 16.31
N CYS A 24 31.63 2.00 16.24
CA CYS A 24 32.20 0.91 15.44
C CYS A 24 31.31 0.70 14.22
N THR A 25 31.76 1.19 13.07
CA THR A 25 31.28 0.85 11.74
C THR A 25 31.64 -0.61 11.43
N PHE A 26 30.63 -1.45 11.23
CA PHE A 26 30.77 -2.78 10.64
C PHE A 26 30.40 -2.68 9.15
N ALA A 27 31.40 -2.67 8.28
CA ALA A 27 31.21 -2.92 6.85
C ALA A 27 31.16 -4.43 6.63
N MET A 28 29.99 -4.97 6.26
CA MET A 28 29.90 -6.32 5.69
C MET A 28 30.12 -6.23 4.19
N THR A 29 31.22 -6.84 3.73
CA THR A 29 31.51 -7.08 2.32
C THR A 29 30.63 -8.23 1.80
N LEU A 30 29.79 -7.97 0.80
CA LEU A 30 29.16 -8.99 -0.02
C LEU A 30 30.23 -9.71 -0.85
N ALA A 31 30.43 -11.00 -0.58
CA ALA A 31 31.29 -11.88 -1.38
C ALA A 31 30.41 -12.94 -2.07
N GLY A 32 29.93 -12.64 -3.27
CA GLY A 32 29.34 -13.62 -4.18
C GLY A 32 30.43 -14.32 -5.00
N CYS A 33 30.51 -15.64 -4.90
CA CYS A 33 31.42 -16.47 -5.69
C CYS A 33 31.02 -16.48 -7.16
N PHE A 34 31.90 -16.03 -8.06
CA PHE A 34 31.89 -16.40 -9.47
C PHE A 34 33.21 -17.07 -9.86
N ASP A 35 33.06 -18.15 -10.62
CA ASP A 35 34.08 -19.11 -11.00
C ASP A 35 35.16 -18.51 -11.90
N GLY A 36 36.40 -18.99 -11.71
CA GLY A 36 37.62 -18.37 -12.22
C GLY A 36 37.94 -18.73 -13.68
N GLY A 37 38.17 -17.70 -14.49
CA GLY A 37 38.81 -17.79 -15.80
C GLY A 37 39.71 -16.58 -16.06
N GLY A 38 40.95 -16.63 -15.57
CA GLY A 38 41.91 -15.54 -15.70
C GLY A 38 42.37 -15.28 -17.14
N SER A 39 42.22 -14.03 -17.59
CA SER A 39 43.01 -13.44 -18.67
C SER A 39 43.17 -11.95 -18.38
N SER A 40 44.42 -11.48 -18.31
CA SER A 40 44.79 -10.07 -18.21
C SER A 40 44.16 -9.23 -19.32
N LYS A 41 43.40 -8.19 -18.97
CA LYS A 41 42.91 -7.15 -19.87
C LYS A 41 43.30 -5.78 -19.30
N GLY A 42 43.51 -4.77 -20.15
CA GLY A 42 43.76 -3.37 -19.73
C GLY A 42 42.61 -2.80 -18.89
N PRO A 43 42.63 -1.50 -18.52
CA PRO A 43 41.54 -0.94 -17.72
C PRO A 43 40.23 -1.10 -18.50
N GLY A 44 39.39 -2.04 -18.05
CA GLY A 44 38.13 -2.37 -18.70
C GLY A 44 37.15 -1.22 -18.51
N THR A 45 36.26 -1.03 -19.48
CA THR A 45 35.06 -0.24 -19.25
C THR A 45 34.17 -1.01 -18.26
N HIS A 46 33.79 -0.34 -17.19
CA HIS A 46 32.81 -0.77 -16.19
C HIS A 46 31.45 -0.12 -16.50
N THR A 47 30.39 -0.71 -16.00
CA THR A 47 29.03 -0.16 -16.04
C THR A 47 28.59 0.09 -14.60
N GLY A 48 28.16 1.30 -14.31
CA GLY A 48 27.50 1.66 -13.06
C GLY A 48 26.06 2.08 -13.33
N THR A 49 25.29 2.29 -12.27
CA THR A 49 23.90 2.76 -12.33
C THR A 49 23.73 4.02 -11.49
N PHE A 50 23.10 5.04 -12.04
CA PHE A 50 22.70 6.24 -11.27
C PHE A 50 21.30 6.05 -10.69
N VAL A 51 21.15 6.16 -9.37
CA VAL A 51 19.94 5.79 -8.62
C VAL A 51 19.48 6.89 -7.66
N ASP A 52 18.24 7.33 -7.84
CA ASP A 52 17.29 7.74 -6.80
C ASP A 52 16.12 6.74 -6.84
N SER A 53 15.51 6.64 -8.02
CA SER A 53 15.26 5.37 -8.70
C SER A 53 16.22 5.32 -9.91
N PRO A 54 16.37 4.21 -10.67
CA PRO A 54 17.17 4.25 -11.89
C PRO A 54 16.76 5.44 -12.78
N VAL A 55 17.71 6.36 -13.04
CA VAL A 55 17.41 7.61 -13.75
C VAL A 55 17.86 7.52 -15.20
N ALA A 56 16.90 7.46 -16.12
CA ALA A 56 17.13 7.49 -17.55
C ALA A 56 17.22 8.93 -18.07
N GLY A 57 18.04 9.15 -19.09
CA GLY A 57 18.12 10.45 -19.79
C GLY A 57 19.15 11.44 -19.25
N LEU A 58 19.96 11.08 -18.24
CA LEU A 58 21.04 11.95 -17.76
C LEU A 58 22.27 11.83 -18.66
N ARG A 59 22.85 12.98 -19.06
CA ARG A 59 24.15 12.99 -19.74
C ARG A 59 25.27 12.74 -18.73
N TYR A 60 26.13 11.78 -18.99
CA TYR A 60 27.35 11.56 -18.20
C TYR A 60 28.61 11.80 -19.02
N GLN A 61 29.67 12.25 -18.37
CA GLN A 61 30.98 12.48 -18.98
C GLN A 61 32.11 12.05 -18.02
N THR A 62 33.09 11.34 -18.55
CA THR A 62 34.37 11.02 -17.90
C THR A 62 35.52 11.51 -18.77
N ASP A 63 36.76 11.34 -18.31
CA ASP A 63 37.96 11.63 -19.11
C ASP A 63 38.04 10.84 -20.43
N SER A 64 37.35 9.69 -20.52
CA SER A 64 37.44 8.81 -21.69
C SER A 64 36.10 8.38 -22.28
N GLN A 65 34.98 8.71 -21.66
CA GLN A 65 33.64 8.26 -22.05
C GLN A 65 32.62 9.40 -21.92
N GLU A 66 31.60 9.37 -22.76
CA GLU A 66 30.42 10.23 -22.64
C GLU A 66 29.20 9.48 -23.17
N GLY A 67 28.02 9.82 -22.66
CA GLY A 67 26.77 9.19 -23.09
C GLY A 67 25.58 9.71 -22.33
N THR A 68 24.46 9.00 -22.47
CA THR A 68 23.22 9.22 -21.72
C THR A 68 22.88 7.94 -20.98
N THR A 69 22.37 8.05 -19.75
CA THR A 69 21.91 6.89 -18.98
C THR A 69 20.72 6.23 -19.68
N ASP A 70 20.72 4.89 -19.71
CA ASP A 70 19.62 4.10 -20.28
C ASP A 70 18.44 3.95 -19.31
N GLU A 71 17.42 3.18 -19.69
CA GLU A 71 16.22 2.90 -18.88
C GLU A 71 16.54 2.26 -17.52
N GLN A 72 17.71 1.63 -17.38
CA GLN A 72 18.19 1.06 -16.13
C GLN A 72 19.13 2.01 -15.39
N GLY A 73 19.23 3.28 -15.82
CA GLY A 73 20.12 4.29 -15.25
C GLY A 73 21.60 4.04 -15.52
N SER A 74 21.94 3.18 -16.48
CA SER A 74 23.31 2.67 -16.65
C SER A 74 24.23 3.69 -17.31
N PHE A 75 25.45 3.83 -16.79
CA PHE A 75 26.51 4.65 -17.38
C PHE A 75 27.82 3.88 -17.45
N ALA A 76 28.74 4.30 -18.33
CA ALA A 76 30.01 3.64 -18.55
C ALA A 76 31.19 4.47 -18.01
N TYR A 77 32.13 3.82 -17.31
CA TYR A 77 33.30 4.48 -16.73
C TYR A 77 34.54 3.55 -16.74
N ARG A 78 35.74 4.08 -16.51
CA ARG A 78 36.93 3.26 -16.21
C ARG A 78 37.34 3.46 -14.77
N GLY A 79 37.96 2.45 -14.16
CA GLY A 79 38.38 2.52 -12.76
C GLY A 79 39.26 3.74 -12.47
N GLY A 80 38.87 4.52 -11.45
CA GLY A 80 39.53 5.75 -11.02
C GLY A 80 39.16 7.02 -11.81
N GLU A 81 38.26 6.94 -12.79
CA GLU A 81 37.72 8.13 -13.46
C GLU A 81 36.64 8.80 -12.62
N THR A 82 36.59 10.13 -12.66
CA THR A 82 35.45 10.91 -12.20
C THR A 82 34.37 10.92 -13.28
N VAL A 83 33.11 10.77 -12.86
CA VAL A 83 31.92 10.81 -13.72
C VAL A 83 31.11 12.05 -13.35
N ALA A 84 30.90 12.95 -14.29
CA ALA A 84 30.06 14.14 -14.13
C ALA A 84 28.70 13.94 -14.77
N PHE A 85 27.62 14.15 -14.02
CA PHE A 85 26.24 14.00 -14.48
C PHE A 85 25.60 15.36 -14.75
N HIS A 86 24.81 15.41 -15.83
CA HIS A 86 24.12 16.61 -16.28
C HIS A 86 22.69 16.27 -16.70
N LEU A 87 21.77 17.19 -16.40
CA LEU A 87 20.42 17.21 -16.93
C LEU A 87 20.37 18.36 -17.95
N GLY A 88 20.44 18.02 -19.24
CA GLY A 88 20.68 19.01 -20.28
C GLY A 88 22.02 19.73 -20.06
N ASP A 89 22.00 21.06 -20.01
CA ASP A 89 23.18 21.89 -19.71
C ASP A 89 23.40 22.12 -18.20
N LEU A 90 22.46 21.71 -17.34
CA LEU A 90 22.60 21.80 -15.88
C LEU A 90 23.50 20.69 -15.36
N LYS A 91 24.63 21.03 -14.73
CA LYS A 91 25.47 20.05 -14.02
C LYS A 91 24.83 19.71 -12.67
N LEU A 92 24.55 18.42 -12.46
CA LEU A 92 24.05 17.92 -11.18
C LEU A 92 25.19 17.77 -10.16
N GLY A 93 26.32 17.24 -10.61
CA GLY A 93 27.54 17.07 -9.80
C GLY A 93 28.47 16.03 -10.40
N GLU A 94 29.44 15.56 -9.62
CA GLU A 94 30.41 14.56 -10.07
C GLU A 94 30.92 13.70 -8.91
N ALA A 95 31.26 12.44 -9.21
CA ALA A 95 31.78 11.48 -8.23
C ALA A 95 32.83 10.56 -8.87
N GLU A 96 33.63 9.85 -8.08
CA GLU A 96 34.44 8.74 -8.59
C GLU A 96 33.51 7.63 -9.11
N GLY A 97 33.80 7.08 -10.28
CA GLY A 97 32.96 6.06 -10.89
C GLY A 97 32.81 4.80 -10.02
N ALA A 98 31.57 4.41 -9.76
CA ALA A 98 31.20 3.27 -8.93
C ALA A 98 30.07 2.46 -9.58
N GLU A 99 29.81 1.25 -9.04
CA GLU A 99 28.71 0.40 -9.51
C GLU A 99 27.34 1.03 -9.28
N ILE A 100 27.20 1.80 -8.18
CA ILE A 100 26.01 2.58 -7.86
C ILE A 100 26.49 4.00 -7.52
N LEU A 101 25.85 5.00 -8.11
CA LEU A 101 25.99 6.41 -7.74
C LEU A 101 24.59 6.98 -7.49
N THR A 102 24.48 7.89 -6.54
CA THR A 102 23.22 8.51 -6.11
C THR A 102 23.35 10.03 -6.07
N PRO A 103 22.25 10.79 -5.93
CA PRO A 103 22.32 12.23 -5.65
C PRO A 103 23.25 12.59 -4.49
N LEU A 104 23.36 11.75 -3.46
CA LEU A 104 24.25 11.97 -2.31
C LEU A 104 25.73 11.97 -2.74
N ASP A 105 26.12 11.04 -3.61
CA ASP A 105 27.52 10.91 -4.06
C ASP A 105 28.00 12.09 -4.92
N LEU A 106 27.06 12.81 -5.55
CA LEU A 106 27.37 13.96 -6.42
C LEU A 106 27.75 15.23 -5.65
N VAL A 107 27.41 15.31 -4.37
CA VAL A 107 27.56 16.51 -3.55
C VAL A 107 28.78 16.38 -2.64
N ALA A 108 29.84 17.12 -2.96
CA ALA A 108 31.09 17.07 -2.23
C ALA A 108 30.93 17.49 -0.76
N GLY A 109 31.13 16.54 0.15
CA GLY A 109 31.08 16.76 1.60
C GLY A 109 29.71 16.56 2.24
N ALA A 110 28.68 16.19 1.46
CA ALA A 110 27.40 15.75 2.02
C ALA A 110 27.58 14.38 2.69
N GLU A 111 27.02 14.22 3.89
CA GLU A 111 27.04 12.96 4.66
C GLU A 111 25.65 12.31 4.73
N GLU A 112 24.59 13.07 4.47
CA GLU A 112 23.20 12.64 4.62
C GLU A 112 22.34 13.16 3.46
N HIS A 113 21.26 12.43 3.14
CA HIS A 113 20.28 12.80 2.11
C HIS A 113 19.49 14.08 2.43
N THR A 114 19.55 14.55 3.68
CA THR A 114 18.89 15.77 4.16
C THR A 114 19.69 17.04 3.87
N ASP A 115 20.89 16.93 3.32
CA ASP A 115 21.66 18.07 2.80
C ASP A 115 20.84 18.82 1.74
N ASP A 116 20.87 20.15 1.76
CA ASP A 116 20.04 20.99 0.89
C ASP A 116 20.33 20.71 -0.60
N ALA A 117 21.60 20.55 -0.99
CA ALA A 117 21.96 20.28 -2.38
C ALA A 117 21.54 18.87 -2.82
N VAL A 118 21.72 17.87 -1.96
CA VAL A 118 21.28 16.50 -2.23
C VAL A 118 19.76 16.44 -2.38
N THR A 119 19.04 17.08 -1.44
CA THR A 119 17.58 17.18 -1.45
C THR A 119 17.09 17.85 -2.73
N ASN A 120 17.70 18.98 -3.12
CA ASN A 120 17.26 19.72 -4.30
C ASN A 120 17.56 18.99 -5.62
N ILE A 121 18.63 18.18 -5.69
CA ILE A 121 18.86 17.29 -6.84
C ILE A 121 17.75 16.23 -6.90
N ALA A 122 17.42 15.57 -5.78
CA ALA A 122 16.34 14.59 -5.74
C ALA A 122 14.98 15.20 -6.10
N VAL A 123 14.64 16.36 -5.51
CA VAL A 123 13.42 17.12 -5.83
C VAL A 123 13.35 17.41 -7.33
N LEU A 124 14.43 17.86 -7.96
CA LEU A 124 14.45 18.15 -9.40
C LEU A 124 14.16 16.88 -10.22
N LEU A 125 14.86 15.78 -9.94
CA LEU A 125 14.75 14.55 -10.70
C LEU A 125 13.34 13.95 -10.57
N GLN A 126 12.80 13.85 -9.36
CA GLN A 126 11.48 13.29 -9.11
C GLN A 126 10.36 14.19 -9.64
N THR A 127 10.53 15.51 -9.61
CA THR A 127 9.55 16.47 -10.16
C THR A 127 9.48 16.39 -11.69
N LEU A 128 10.61 16.11 -12.34
CA LEU A 128 10.72 16.11 -13.80
C LEU A 128 10.56 14.71 -14.43
N ASP A 129 10.23 13.71 -13.62
CA ASP A 129 9.90 12.39 -14.10
C ASP A 129 8.70 12.44 -15.07
N GLN A 130 8.82 11.76 -16.21
CA GLN A 130 7.89 11.90 -17.33
C GLN A 130 6.45 11.53 -16.94
N ASP A 131 6.27 10.43 -16.20
CA ASP A 131 4.98 9.98 -15.70
C ASP A 131 4.79 10.26 -14.20
N GLY A 132 5.79 10.83 -13.54
CA GLY A 132 5.73 11.17 -12.13
C GLY A 132 5.63 9.98 -11.18
N ASN A 133 5.94 8.78 -11.64
CA ASN A 133 5.82 7.56 -10.87
C ASN A 133 7.20 6.93 -10.66
N THR A 134 7.88 7.38 -9.62
CA THR A 134 9.25 6.93 -9.32
C THR A 134 9.37 5.42 -9.02
N SER A 135 8.25 4.70 -8.82
CA SER A 135 8.25 3.25 -8.60
C SER A 135 8.60 2.43 -9.86
N ASN A 136 8.65 3.06 -11.03
CA ASN A 136 9.00 2.40 -12.29
C ASN A 136 10.33 2.90 -12.90
N GLY A 137 11.06 3.78 -12.19
CA GLY A 137 12.23 4.49 -12.69
C GLY A 137 11.98 6.00 -12.67
N ILE A 138 12.98 6.80 -13.05
CA ILE A 138 12.78 8.21 -13.37
C ILE A 138 13.20 8.41 -14.82
N THR A 139 12.28 8.90 -15.65
CA THR A 139 12.52 9.13 -17.07
C THR A 139 12.60 10.62 -17.37
N ILE A 140 13.78 11.10 -17.75
CA ILE A 140 13.96 12.47 -18.25
C ILE A 140 14.03 12.43 -19.79
N THR A 141 13.01 12.96 -20.46
CA THR A 141 13.00 13.00 -21.92
C THR A 141 13.97 14.05 -22.47
N PRO A 142 14.39 13.93 -23.75
CA PRO A 142 15.17 14.98 -24.41
C PRO A 142 14.49 16.36 -24.36
N GLU A 143 13.18 16.41 -24.50
CA GLU A 143 12.38 17.65 -24.45
C GLU A 143 12.44 18.29 -23.06
N ILE A 144 12.29 17.49 -22.00
CA ILE A 144 12.43 17.96 -20.62
C ILE A 144 13.86 18.47 -20.38
N ALA A 145 14.87 17.73 -20.83
CA ALA A 145 16.27 18.12 -20.67
C ALA A 145 16.65 19.40 -21.45
N GLU A 146 16.12 19.58 -22.66
CA GLU A 146 16.29 20.81 -23.45
C GLU A 146 15.66 21.99 -22.72
N GLN A 147 14.45 21.83 -22.17
CA GLN A 147 13.80 22.89 -21.42
C GLN A 147 14.57 23.24 -20.14
N VAL A 148 15.08 22.26 -19.38
CA VAL A 148 15.93 22.54 -18.21
C VAL A 148 17.18 23.35 -18.59
N SER A 149 17.75 23.12 -19.77
CA SER A 149 18.91 23.88 -20.26
C SER A 149 18.63 25.38 -20.39
N VAL A 150 17.39 25.77 -20.72
CA VAL A 150 16.96 27.18 -20.77
C VAL A 150 17.01 27.84 -19.40
N TYR A 151 16.82 27.07 -18.33
CA TYR A 151 16.74 27.56 -16.95
C TYR A 151 17.99 27.25 -16.11
N ALA A 152 19.00 26.58 -16.68
CA ALA A 152 20.13 26.03 -15.93
C ALA A 152 20.93 27.07 -15.11
N ASP A 153 20.96 28.33 -15.53
CA ASP A 153 21.62 29.42 -14.81
C ASP A 153 20.88 29.90 -13.55
N ARG A 154 19.60 29.51 -13.39
CA ARG A 154 18.73 29.85 -12.27
C ARG A 154 18.62 28.73 -11.23
N LEU A 155 18.97 27.50 -11.59
CA LEU A 155 18.83 26.33 -10.74
C LEU A 155 20.11 26.11 -9.92
N VAL A 156 20.06 26.51 -8.65
CA VAL A 156 21.18 26.42 -7.71
C VAL A 156 20.82 25.48 -6.57
N PHE A 157 21.55 24.37 -6.43
CA PHE A 157 21.23 23.30 -5.47
C PHE A 157 21.56 23.66 -4.01
N ASP A 158 22.58 24.47 -3.74
CA ASP A 158 23.00 24.86 -2.37
C ASP A 158 22.12 25.96 -1.74
N MET A 159 20.82 25.96 -2.06
CA MET A 159 19.83 26.88 -1.51
C MET A 159 18.84 26.11 -0.63
N ASP A 160 18.18 26.81 0.29
CA ASP A 160 17.08 26.19 1.02
C ASP A 160 15.96 25.75 0.05
N TYR A 161 15.25 24.67 0.41
CA TYR A 161 14.20 24.08 -0.42
C TYR A 161 13.16 25.09 -0.92
N THR A 162 12.74 26.07 -0.08
CA THR A 162 11.68 27.02 -0.48
C THR A 162 12.16 27.90 -1.63
N ALA A 163 13.42 28.35 -1.56
CA ALA A 163 14.01 29.13 -2.63
C ALA A 163 14.25 28.29 -3.90
N PHE A 164 14.69 27.04 -3.75
CA PHE A 164 14.88 26.13 -4.88
C PHE A 164 13.56 25.80 -5.59
N ALA A 165 12.52 25.40 -4.84
CA ALA A 165 11.20 25.11 -5.38
C ALA A 165 10.61 26.32 -6.12
N ALA A 166 10.79 27.54 -5.59
CA ALA A 166 10.37 28.77 -6.27
C ALA A 166 11.10 28.97 -7.62
N SER A 167 12.36 28.55 -7.73
CA SER A 167 13.14 28.65 -8.98
C SER A 167 12.62 27.75 -10.10
N LEU A 168 11.91 26.67 -9.76
CA LEU A 168 11.32 25.72 -10.71
C LEU A 168 10.01 26.20 -11.34
N THR A 169 9.38 27.25 -10.80
CA THR A 169 8.03 27.69 -11.21
C THR A 169 7.92 27.93 -12.72
N ASP A 170 8.78 28.78 -13.28
CA ASP A 170 8.73 29.12 -14.70
C ASP A 170 9.06 27.92 -15.61
N LEU A 171 9.98 27.05 -15.18
CA LEU A 171 10.33 25.82 -15.88
C LEU A 171 9.12 24.88 -15.93
N LEU A 172 8.45 24.67 -14.81
CA LEU A 172 7.27 23.81 -14.74
C LEU A 172 6.08 24.41 -15.49
N ASP A 173 5.90 25.74 -15.47
CA ASP A 173 4.88 26.39 -16.28
C ASP A 173 5.11 26.12 -17.78
N ASP A 174 6.35 26.23 -18.26
CA ASP A 174 6.66 25.91 -19.66
C ASP A 174 6.46 24.43 -20.00
N LEU A 175 6.91 23.51 -19.13
CA LEU A 175 6.75 22.06 -19.34
C LEU A 175 5.27 21.63 -19.32
N ASN A 176 4.49 22.15 -18.37
CA ASN A 176 3.05 21.88 -18.27
C ASN A 176 2.24 22.43 -19.46
N ASN A 177 2.75 23.47 -20.14
CA ASN A 177 2.11 24.07 -21.32
C ASN A 177 2.77 23.63 -22.64
N ALA A 178 3.68 22.63 -22.61
CA ALA A 178 4.36 22.15 -23.79
C ALA A 178 3.39 21.48 -24.77
N GLU A 179 3.62 21.70 -26.07
CA GLU A 179 2.83 21.12 -27.16
C GLU A 179 3.77 20.47 -28.19
N PRO A 180 3.76 19.13 -28.33
CA PRO A 180 2.93 18.17 -27.60
C PRO A 180 3.27 18.08 -26.10
N PRO A 181 2.35 17.58 -25.25
CA PRO A 181 2.63 17.35 -23.82
C PRO A 181 3.87 16.48 -23.61
N VAL A 182 4.73 16.91 -22.68
CA VAL A 182 5.96 16.19 -22.33
C VAL A 182 5.75 15.23 -21.17
N PHE A 183 4.90 15.59 -20.21
CA PHE A 183 4.46 14.71 -19.14
C PHE A 183 3.37 13.76 -19.65
N THR A 184 3.45 12.51 -19.24
CA THR A 184 2.55 11.41 -19.66
C THR A 184 1.74 10.85 -18.50
N ASP A 185 1.86 11.42 -17.31
CA ASP A 185 1.10 10.99 -16.15
C ASP A 185 -0.41 11.12 -16.40
N THR A 186 -1.18 10.21 -15.80
CA THR A 186 -2.64 10.23 -15.95
C THR A 186 -3.33 11.09 -14.91
N PHE A 187 -2.57 11.75 -14.02
CA PHE A 187 -3.13 12.62 -12.99
C PHE A 187 -3.64 13.93 -13.62
N PRO A 188 -4.85 14.40 -13.25
CA PRO A 188 -5.38 15.65 -13.78
C PRO A 188 -4.77 16.88 -13.11
N GLY A 189 -4.03 17.66 -13.88
CA GLY A 189 -3.56 18.98 -13.46
C GLY A 189 -2.12 19.22 -13.86
N PRO A 190 -1.60 20.43 -13.59
CA PRO A 190 -0.19 20.70 -13.81
C PRO A 190 0.68 19.94 -12.81
N ARG A 191 1.82 19.41 -13.28
CA ARG A 191 2.90 18.89 -12.45
C ARG A 191 3.31 19.94 -11.41
N ALA A 192 3.38 19.53 -10.16
CA ALA A 192 3.86 20.34 -9.05
C ALA A 192 5.25 19.88 -8.59
N VAL A 193 5.98 20.77 -7.92
CA VAL A 193 7.27 20.44 -7.28
C VAL A 193 7.04 19.44 -6.16
N VAL A 194 7.83 18.35 -6.16
CA VAL A 194 7.84 17.35 -5.09
C VAL A 194 8.30 17.99 -3.77
N ALA A 195 7.62 17.67 -2.66
CA ALA A 195 8.01 18.19 -1.36
C ALA A 195 9.38 17.63 -0.92
N ALA A 196 10.19 18.46 -0.24
CA ALA A 196 11.49 18.03 0.27
C ALA A 196 11.41 16.74 1.11
N ALA A 197 10.39 16.62 1.97
CA ALA A 197 10.21 15.45 2.82
C ALA A 197 9.97 14.17 1.99
N ASP A 198 9.15 14.24 0.95
CA ASP A 198 8.84 13.09 0.10
C ASP A 198 10.07 12.66 -0.71
N ALA A 199 10.80 13.65 -1.26
CA ALA A 199 12.04 13.39 -1.99
C ALA A 199 13.14 12.79 -1.10
N GLN A 200 13.28 13.29 0.13
CA GLN A 200 14.19 12.75 1.14
C GLN A 200 13.80 11.32 1.54
N GLU A 201 12.52 11.05 1.77
CA GLU A 201 12.04 9.72 2.15
C GLU A 201 12.29 8.69 1.03
N HIS A 202 12.05 9.07 -0.22
CA HIS A 202 12.35 8.24 -1.38
C HIS A 202 13.84 7.93 -1.50
N LEU A 203 14.69 8.96 -1.48
CA LEU A 203 16.13 8.79 -1.61
C LEU A 203 16.71 7.99 -0.43
N ALA A 204 16.18 8.17 0.79
CA ALA A 204 16.58 7.38 1.94
C ALA A 204 16.37 5.87 1.73
N ARG A 205 15.27 5.46 1.09
CA ARG A 205 15.01 4.05 0.75
C ARG A 205 15.98 3.52 -0.31
N ALA A 206 16.35 4.35 -1.28
CA ALA A 206 17.34 4.00 -2.30
C ALA A 206 18.76 3.85 -1.73
N LEU A 207 19.09 4.63 -0.70
CA LEU A 207 20.37 4.58 0.02
C LEU A 207 20.44 3.45 1.06
N ALA A 208 19.30 2.92 1.50
CA ALA A 208 19.26 1.81 2.44
C ALA A 208 19.89 0.55 1.84
N PRO A 209 20.34 -0.42 2.66
CA PRO A 209 20.76 -1.72 2.18
C PRO A 209 19.69 -2.34 1.29
N GLN A 210 20.12 -2.92 0.17
CA GLN A 210 19.23 -3.47 -0.85
C GLN A 210 19.19 -5.01 -0.79
N LYS A 211 18.02 -5.60 -1.08
CA LYS A 211 17.82 -7.05 -1.22
C LYS A 211 17.16 -7.36 -2.55
N ILE A 212 17.88 -8.09 -3.40
CA ILE A 212 17.39 -8.51 -4.71
C ILE A 212 16.69 -9.85 -4.60
N ILE A 213 15.50 -9.96 -5.16
CA ILE A 213 14.73 -11.19 -5.29
C ILE A 213 14.28 -11.40 -6.75
N ASP A 214 14.13 -12.66 -7.15
CA ASP A 214 13.67 -13.04 -8.49
C ASP A 214 12.17 -13.37 -8.45
N THR A 215 11.39 -12.77 -9.35
CA THR A 215 9.96 -13.08 -9.57
C THR A 215 9.75 -13.71 -10.96
N GLU A 216 8.53 -14.15 -11.27
CA GLU A 216 8.16 -14.64 -12.62
C GLU A 216 8.44 -13.58 -13.70
N TYR A 217 8.33 -12.29 -13.36
CA TYR A 217 8.40 -11.17 -14.30
C TYR A 217 9.78 -10.51 -14.39
N GLY A 218 10.64 -10.71 -13.39
CA GLY A 218 11.98 -10.11 -13.36
C GLY A 218 12.52 -9.92 -11.94
N LYS A 219 13.69 -9.27 -11.84
CA LYS A 219 14.33 -9.01 -10.55
C LYS A 219 13.77 -7.74 -9.92
N LEU A 220 13.55 -7.80 -8.60
CA LEU A 220 13.17 -6.66 -7.78
C LEU A 220 14.25 -6.37 -6.74
N SER A 221 14.67 -5.12 -6.62
CA SER A 221 15.47 -4.63 -5.50
C SER A 221 14.55 -4.00 -4.46
N GLY A 222 14.45 -4.63 -3.30
CA GLY A 222 13.80 -4.04 -2.12
C GLY A 222 14.83 -3.40 -1.21
N PHE A 223 14.37 -2.74 -0.16
CA PHE A 223 15.22 -1.99 0.76
C PHE A 223 14.98 -2.44 2.20
N GLN A 224 15.99 -2.28 3.05
CA GLN A 224 15.83 -2.47 4.49
C GLN A 224 14.98 -1.33 5.04
N HIS A 225 13.77 -1.64 5.51
CA HIS A 225 12.83 -0.64 6.01
C HIS A 225 13.22 -0.17 7.41
N ASP A 226 13.64 -1.10 8.27
CA ASP A 226 14.23 -0.83 9.58
C ASP A 226 15.12 -1.99 10.04
N ASP A 227 15.66 -1.86 11.26
CA ASP A 227 16.31 -2.97 11.96
C ASP A 227 15.27 -4.08 12.21
N GLY A 228 15.25 -5.06 11.30
CA GLY A 228 14.42 -6.26 11.41
C GLY A 228 13.37 -6.46 10.32
N THR A 229 13.30 -5.62 9.28
CA THR A 229 12.38 -5.84 8.15
C THR A 229 12.93 -5.40 6.79
N TRP A 230 12.43 -6.06 5.74
CA TRP A 230 12.64 -5.70 4.33
C TRP A 230 11.31 -5.31 3.70
N ALA A 231 11.35 -4.38 2.74
CA ALA A 231 10.18 -3.93 2.01
C ALA A 231 10.43 -3.79 0.49
N TRP A 232 9.36 -3.97 -0.28
CA TRP A 232 9.29 -3.75 -1.73
C TRP A 232 8.02 -2.98 -2.03
N TYR A 233 8.14 -1.74 -2.51
CA TYR A 233 7.02 -0.86 -2.84
C TYR A 233 6.80 -0.77 -4.36
N GLY A 234 5.55 -0.61 -4.77
CA GLY A 234 5.18 -0.39 -6.17
C GLY A 234 5.49 -1.58 -7.09
N VAL A 235 5.24 -2.80 -6.63
CA VAL A 235 5.45 -4.03 -7.42
C VAL A 235 4.25 -4.26 -8.33
N PRO A 236 4.41 -4.29 -9.67
CA PRO A 236 3.29 -4.49 -10.58
C PRO A 236 2.77 -5.94 -10.53
N TYR A 237 1.46 -6.12 -10.37
CA TYR A 237 0.81 -7.43 -10.49
C TYR A 237 -0.07 -7.54 -11.74
N ALA A 238 -0.33 -6.44 -12.44
CA ALA A 238 -1.05 -6.40 -13.70
C ALA A 238 -0.59 -5.20 -14.56
N LYS A 239 -0.97 -5.20 -15.85
CA LYS A 239 -0.77 -4.05 -16.74
C LYS A 239 -1.63 -2.86 -16.32
N PRO A 240 -1.18 -1.62 -16.60
CA PRO A 240 -2.00 -0.42 -16.40
C PRO A 240 -3.37 -0.54 -17.10
N PRO A 241 -4.51 -0.42 -16.39
CA PRO A 241 -5.85 -0.58 -16.96
C PRO A 241 -6.34 0.70 -17.68
N VAL A 242 -5.48 1.28 -18.52
CA VAL A 242 -5.70 2.54 -19.24
C VAL A 242 -6.17 2.31 -20.67
N GLY A 243 -6.83 3.32 -21.27
CA GLY A 243 -7.27 3.27 -22.66
C GLY A 243 -8.19 2.09 -22.93
N ASP A 244 -7.83 1.23 -23.89
CA ASP A 244 -8.63 0.05 -24.25
C ASP A 244 -8.72 -0.99 -23.13
N LEU A 245 -7.82 -0.96 -22.13
CA LEU A 245 -7.88 -1.83 -20.95
C LEU A 245 -8.80 -1.29 -19.85
N ARG A 246 -9.32 -0.05 -19.99
CA ARG A 246 -10.34 0.47 -19.07
C ARG A 246 -11.61 -0.37 -19.21
N TRP A 247 -12.09 -0.86 -18.06
CA TRP A 247 -13.19 -1.83 -17.94
C TRP A 247 -12.95 -3.12 -18.71
N GLN A 248 -11.73 -3.64 -18.64
CA GLN A 248 -11.39 -5.02 -19.02
C GLN A 248 -10.86 -5.78 -17.79
N PRO A 249 -10.96 -7.13 -17.77
CA PRO A 249 -10.25 -7.95 -16.80
C PRO A 249 -8.75 -7.61 -16.77
N PRO A 250 -8.08 -7.66 -15.60
CA PRO A 250 -6.65 -7.36 -15.51
C PRO A 250 -5.84 -8.31 -16.37
N VAL A 251 -4.76 -7.77 -16.96
CA VAL A 251 -3.83 -8.53 -17.80
C VAL A 251 -2.51 -8.66 -17.04
N LYS A 252 -1.89 -9.84 -17.04
CA LYS A 252 -0.57 -10.07 -16.42
C LYS A 252 0.46 -9.02 -16.91
N PRO A 253 1.36 -8.54 -16.03
CA PRO A 253 2.35 -7.55 -16.39
C PRO A 253 3.34 -8.12 -17.40
N ASP A 254 3.98 -7.23 -18.16
CA ASP A 254 5.09 -7.63 -19.03
C ASP A 254 6.33 -7.93 -18.16
N ALA A 255 7.10 -8.95 -18.55
CA ALA A 255 8.39 -9.21 -17.93
C ALA A 255 9.40 -8.11 -18.29
N TRP A 256 10.33 -7.81 -17.39
CA TRP A 256 11.38 -6.81 -17.59
C TRP A 256 12.78 -7.43 -17.51
N GLU A 257 13.73 -6.78 -18.19
CA GLU A 257 15.15 -7.08 -18.06
C GLU A 257 15.80 -6.21 -16.96
N GLY A 258 16.94 -6.65 -16.43
CA GLY A 258 17.65 -5.93 -15.37
C GLY A 258 16.98 -6.08 -14.00
N VAL A 259 17.15 -5.06 -13.15
CA VAL A 259 16.61 -5.01 -11.78
C VAL A 259 15.70 -3.80 -11.66
N ARG A 260 14.43 -4.03 -11.32
CA ARG A 260 13.48 -2.97 -11.00
C ARG A 260 13.61 -2.61 -9.52
N TRP A 261 13.77 -1.33 -9.21
CA TRP A 261 13.89 -0.86 -7.84
C TRP A 261 12.50 -0.62 -7.25
N ALA A 262 12.16 -1.39 -6.22
CA ALA A 262 10.89 -1.33 -5.52
C ALA A 262 11.01 -0.41 -4.28
N THR A 263 11.52 0.79 -4.50
CA THR A 263 11.78 1.82 -3.47
C THR A 263 10.81 2.99 -3.55
N GLY A 264 10.05 3.12 -4.64
CA GLY A 264 9.04 4.16 -4.84
C GLY A 264 7.63 3.65 -4.54
N TRP A 265 6.79 4.52 -3.97
CA TRP A 265 5.35 4.27 -3.92
C TRP A 265 4.79 4.38 -5.34
N ALA A 266 4.06 3.38 -5.80
CA ALA A 266 3.28 3.51 -7.03
C ALA A 266 2.09 4.44 -6.82
N ASP A 267 1.43 4.87 -7.90
CA ASP A 267 0.22 5.69 -7.79
C ASP A 267 -0.95 4.94 -7.11
N GLN A 268 -1.75 5.72 -6.39
CA GLN A 268 -3.04 5.31 -5.85
C GLN A 268 -4.06 5.18 -6.99
N SER A 269 -5.08 4.33 -6.83
CA SER A 269 -6.16 4.23 -7.83
C SER A 269 -6.89 5.56 -7.98
N ALA A 270 -7.16 5.92 -9.25
CA ALA A 270 -8.06 6.99 -9.63
C ALA A 270 -9.38 6.93 -8.85
N GLN A 271 -9.65 8.02 -8.13
CA GLN A 271 -10.75 8.21 -7.19
C GLN A 271 -10.93 9.73 -6.97
N ASN A 272 -11.79 10.16 -6.04
CA ASN A 272 -11.91 11.59 -5.78
C ASN A 272 -10.56 12.19 -5.32
N PRO A 273 -9.96 13.17 -6.04
CA PRO A 273 -8.63 13.68 -5.73
C PRO A 273 -8.48 14.30 -4.34
N ALA A 274 -9.59 14.65 -3.67
CA ALA A 274 -9.57 15.11 -2.29
C ALA A 274 -8.97 14.07 -1.31
N TYR A 275 -8.93 12.79 -1.68
CA TYR A 275 -8.39 11.72 -0.85
C TYR A 275 -6.91 11.40 -1.07
N VAL A 276 -6.23 12.04 -2.04
CA VAL A 276 -4.81 11.74 -2.35
C VAL A 276 -3.91 11.87 -1.12
N ALA A 277 -4.21 12.81 -0.21
CA ALA A 277 -3.42 13.07 0.99
C ALA A 277 -3.52 12.00 2.08
N PHE A 278 -4.37 10.98 1.92
CA PHE A 278 -4.52 9.88 2.89
C PHE A 278 -3.60 8.67 2.57
N GLY A 279 -2.80 8.76 1.52
CA GLY A 279 -1.77 7.79 1.20
C GLY A 279 -0.58 8.41 0.50
N GLU A 280 0.36 7.55 0.14
CA GLU A 280 1.62 7.93 -0.52
C GLU A 280 1.52 7.67 -2.03
N GLY A 281 2.38 8.36 -2.80
CA GLY A 281 2.35 8.34 -4.27
C GLY A 281 1.27 9.25 -4.85
N GLY A 282 1.24 9.38 -6.18
CA GLY A 282 0.23 10.14 -6.91
C GLY A 282 -1.10 9.40 -7.03
N MET A 283 -1.91 9.78 -8.01
CA MET A 283 -3.21 9.14 -8.26
C MET A 283 -3.42 8.97 -9.77
N SER A 284 -3.72 7.74 -10.18
CA SER A 284 -3.67 7.37 -11.59
C SER A 284 -4.58 6.18 -11.87
N GLU A 285 -4.99 6.01 -13.12
CA GLU A 285 -5.57 4.74 -13.55
C GLU A 285 -4.52 3.63 -13.60
N ASP A 286 -3.24 3.97 -13.84
CA ASP A 286 -2.12 3.05 -13.66
C ASP A 286 -1.84 2.85 -12.17
N SER A 287 -2.54 1.90 -11.56
CA SER A 287 -2.55 1.71 -10.10
C SER A 287 -2.56 0.24 -9.66
N LEU A 288 -2.34 -0.71 -10.57
CA LEU A 288 -2.39 -2.16 -10.27
C LEU A 288 -1.05 -2.67 -9.73
N TYR A 289 -0.70 -2.15 -8.55
CA TYR A 289 0.53 -2.43 -7.82
C TYR A 289 0.24 -2.94 -6.41
N LEU A 290 1.20 -3.66 -5.85
CA LEU A 290 1.21 -4.10 -4.46
C LEU A 290 2.52 -3.76 -3.78
N ASN A 291 2.50 -3.76 -2.44
CA ASN A 291 3.67 -3.61 -1.60
C ASN A 291 3.85 -4.89 -0.77
N VAL A 292 5.09 -5.28 -0.49
CA VAL A 292 5.43 -6.46 0.33
C VAL A 292 6.37 -6.05 1.45
N THR A 293 6.02 -6.38 2.70
CA THR A 293 6.88 -6.19 3.87
C THR A 293 7.07 -7.52 4.59
N VAL A 294 8.32 -7.86 4.90
CA VAL A 294 8.69 -9.14 5.52
C VAL A 294 9.66 -8.92 6.69
N PRO A 295 9.65 -9.78 7.72
CA PRO A 295 10.68 -9.76 8.75
C PRO A 295 12.04 -10.14 8.18
N ASP A 296 13.10 -9.59 8.76
CA ASP A 296 14.48 -9.96 8.46
C ASP A 296 14.89 -11.23 9.23
N GLY A 297 15.91 -11.94 8.75
CA GLY A 297 16.47 -13.11 9.41
C GLY A 297 15.66 -14.41 9.27
N VAL A 298 14.68 -14.44 8.36
CA VAL A 298 13.78 -15.59 8.09
C VAL A 298 14.09 -16.31 6.76
N ASP A 299 15.31 -16.13 6.23
CA ASP A 299 15.68 -16.69 4.94
C ASP A 299 15.49 -18.22 4.90
N GLY A 300 14.70 -18.70 3.94
CA GLY A 300 14.37 -20.12 3.76
C GLY A 300 13.20 -20.63 4.60
N GLU A 301 12.53 -19.76 5.37
CA GLU A 301 11.25 -20.07 6.00
C GLU A 301 10.08 -19.94 5.00
N LYS A 302 8.93 -20.51 5.38
CA LYS A 302 7.65 -20.37 4.68
C LYS A 302 6.67 -19.73 5.65
N LEU A 303 6.66 -18.40 5.67
CA LEU A 303 5.84 -17.62 6.60
C LEU A 303 4.40 -17.53 6.11
N PRO A 304 3.40 -17.48 7.01
CA PRO A 304 2.03 -17.15 6.61
C PRO A 304 2.00 -15.78 5.94
N VAL A 305 1.18 -15.65 4.91
CA VAL A 305 1.02 -14.41 4.14
C VAL A 305 -0.31 -13.76 4.51
N MET A 306 -0.28 -12.48 4.85
CA MET A 306 -1.46 -11.67 5.13
C MET A 306 -1.62 -10.62 4.03
N VAL A 307 -2.70 -10.70 3.26
CA VAL A 307 -2.98 -9.80 2.13
C VAL A 307 -4.08 -8.82 2.53
N TRP A 308 -3.71 -7.55 2.61
CA TRP A 308 -4.54 -6.44 3.07
C TRP A 308 -5.33 -5.80 1.93
N PHE A 309 -6.64 -5.69 2.12
CA PHE A 309 -7.55 -4.93 1.28
C PHE A 309 -8.08 -3.72 2.05
N HIS A 310 -7.68 -2.52 1.61
CA HIS A 310 -8.06 -1.29 2.28
C HIS A 310 -9.57 -1.00 2.20
N GLY A 311 -10.06 -0.22 3.17
CA GLY A 311 -11.44 0.27 3.27
C GLY A 311 -11.80 1.33 2.23
N GLY A 312 -12.81 2.15 2.54
CA GLY A 312 -13.26 3.24 1.66
C GLY A 312 -14.43 2.88 0.73
N GLY A 313 -15.31 1.97 1.16
CA GLY A 313 -16.58 1.69 0.48
C GLY A 313 -16.45 1.34 -1.01
N PHE A 314 -15.38 0.63 -1.40
CA PHE A 314 -15.03 0.31 -2.80
C PHE A 314 -14.65 1.50 -3.70
N ALA A 315 -14.75 2.75 -3.22
CA ALA A 315 -14.62 3.95 -4.03
C ALA A 315 -13.36 4.77 -3.76
N ILE A 316 -12.82 4.70 -2.54
CA ILE A 316 -11.74 5.58 -2.08
C ILE A 316 -10.67 4.87 -1.22
N LEU A 317 -9.65 5.63 -0.82
CA LEU A 317 -8.45 5.23 -0.06
C LEU A 317 -7.48 4.35 -0.88
N THR A 318 -6.46 3.80 -0.24
CA THR A 318 -5.33 3.14 -0.90
C THR A 318 -4.63 2.13 0.01
N GLY A 319 -3.92 1.18 -0.58
CA GLY A 319 -2.95 0.31 0.11
C GLY A 319 -1.65 1.03 0.46
N ASN A 320 -1.37 2.18 -0.17
CA ASN A 320 -0.17 3.00 0.07
C ASN A 320 -0.26 3.89 1.33
N THR A 321 -0.97 3.46 2.37
CA THR A 321 -0.98 4.21 3.63
C THR A 321 0.17 3.73 4.50
N LYS A 322 0.96 4.65 5.08
CA LYS A 322 2.10 4.35 5.97
C LYS A 322 1.74 3.35 7.08
N ALA A 323 0.55 3.47 7.65
CA ALA A 323 0.06 2.54 8.67
C ALA A 323 -0.01 1.08 8.18
N PHE A 324 -0.56 0.84 6.99
CA PHE A 324 -0.74 -0.53 6.46
C PHE A 324 0.58 -1.18 6.05
N ASN A 325 1.63 -0.38 5.86
CA ASN A 325 2.97 -0.82 5.49
C ASN A 325 3.95 -0.75 6.68
N ASN A 326 3.45 -0.57 7.91
CA ASN A 326 4.26 -0.55 9.11
C ASN A 326 4.89 -1.91 9.42
N THR A 327 6.05 -1.91 10.08
CA THR A 327 6.91 -3.09 10.27
C THR A 327 6.52 -3.95 11.48
N SER A 328 5.63 -3.46 12.33
CA SER A 328 5.22 -4.10 13.58
C SER A 328 4.47 -5.41 13.38
N LEU A 329 3.57 -5.53 12.40
CA LEU A 329 2.88 -6.79 12.10
C LEU A 329 3.81 -7.82 11.45
N PRO A 330 4.63 -7.48 10.43
CA PRO A 330 5.65 -8.39 9.89
C PRO A 330 6.60 -8.97 10.95
N LYS A 331 6.94 -8.19 11.98
CA LYS A 331 7.77 -8.63 13.12
C LYS A 331 7.12 -9.71 13.98
N GLU A 332 5.83 -9.98 13.81
CA GLU A 332 5.16 -11.19 14.28
C GLU A 332 5.43 -12.39 13.36
N GLY A 333 6.47 -12.42 12.53
CA GLY A 333 6.78 -13.61 11.71
C GLY A 333 5.70 -13.91 10.67
N VAL A 334 5.18 -12.87 10.02
CA VAL A 334 4.22 -12.98 8.90
C VAL A 334 4.71 -12.10 7.74
N VAL A 335 4.35 -12.46 6.51
CA VAL A 335 4.51 -11.57 5.36
C VAL A 335 3.26 -10.72 5.22
N VAL A 336 3.40 -9.40 5.06
CA VAL A 336 2.26 -8.51 4.78
C VAL A 336 2.33 -8.01 3.35
N VAL A 337 1.23 -8.14 2.63
CA VAL A 337 1.05 -7.63 1.26
C VAL A 337 -0.07 -6.61 1.27
N THR A 338 0.17 -5.37 0.83
CA THR A 338 -0.89 -4.35 0.65
C THR A 338 -1.16 -4.13 -0.82
N VAL A 339 -2.43 -4.00 -1.22
CA VAL A 339 -2.84 -4.03 -2.64
C VAL A 339 -3.61 -2.76 -3.03
N ASN A 340 -3.15 -2.09 -4.09
CA ASN A 340 -3.95 -1.12 -4.84
C ASN A 340 -4.72 -1.85 -5.95
N HIS A 341 -5.95 -1.43 -6.21
CA HIS A 341 -6.85 -2.02 -7.20
C HIS A 341 -7.83 -0.94 -7.69
N ARG A 342 -8.51 -1.16 -8.82
CA ARG A 342 -9.48 -0.18 -9.33
C ARG A 342 -10.64 0.04 -8.35
N LEU A 343 -11.04 1.30 -8.22
CA LEU A 343 -12.09 1.76 -7.32
C LEU A 343 -13.26 2.43 -8.04
N GLY A 344 -14.38 2.58 -7.34
CA GLY A 344 -15.54 3.37 -7.76
C GLY A 344 -16.04 2.99 -9.16
N PRO A 345 -16.34 3.96 -10.03
CA PRO A 345 -16.85 3.65 -11.38
C PRO A 345 -15.82 2.96 -12.28
N LEU A 346 -14.51 3.04 -11.97
CA LEU A 346 -13.47 2.35 -12.74
C LEU A 346 -13.37 0.87 -12.35
N GLY A 347 -13.64 0.56 -11.07
CA GLY A 347 -13.57 -0.79 -10.53
C GLY A 347 -14.88 -1.57 -10.59
N TYR A 348 -16.04 -0.92 -10.45
CA TYR A 348 -17.27 -1.62 -10.10
C TYR A 348 -18.48 -1.30 -10.99
N MET A 349 -18.44 -0.21 -11.77
CA MET A 349 -19.56 0.13 -12.66
C MET A 349 -19.77 -0.92 -13.75
N ALA A 350 -21.03 -1.33 -13.91
CA ALA A 350 -21.50 -2.10 -15.06
C ALA A 350 -22.25 -1.19 -16.05
N HIS A 351 -22.27 -1.56 -17.33
CA HIS A 351 -23.07 -0.86 -18.34
C HIS A 351 -23.38 -1.81 -19.51
N PRO A 352 -24.59 -1.76 -20.12
CA PRO A 352 -24.95 -2.71 -21.19
C PRO A 352 -23.99 -2.73 -22.39
N ALA A 353 -23.40 -1.58 -22.73
CA ALA A 353 -22.38 -1.51 -23.79
C ALA A 353 -21.09 -2.26 -23.41
N LEU A 354 -20.68 -2.23 -22.13
CA LEU A 354 -19.53 -2.98 -21.64
C LEU A 354 -19.86 -4.47 -21.53
N THR A 355 -21.06 -4.81 -21.05
CA THR A 355 -21.58 -6.18 -21.00
C THR A 355 -21.58 -6.82 -22.41
N ALA A 356 -21.97 -6.07 -23.44
CA ALA A 356 -21.99 -6.55 -24.83
C ALA A 356 -20.60 -6.78 -25.44
N GLU A 357 -19.55 -6.11 -24.94
CA GLU A 357 -18.16 -6.35 -25.36
C GLU A 357 -17.56 -7.60 -24.68
N SER A 358 -18.08 -7.94 -23.49
CA SER A 358 -17.56 -9.04 -22.68
C SER A 358 -17.89 -10.40 -23.29
N PRO A 359 -16.92 -11.32 -23.41
CA PRO A 359 -17.17 -12.67 -23.90
C PRO A 359 -18.09 -13.49 -22.98
N ASN A 360 -18.23 -13.06 -21.72
CA ASN A 360 -19.05 -13.71 -20.71
C ASN A 360 -20.41 -13.01 -20.50
N GLU A 361 -20.75 -12.01 -21.31
CA GLU A 361 -21.99 -11.22 -21.19
C GLU A 361 -22.18 -10.62 -19.77
N THR A 362 -21.10 -10.13 -19.17
CA THR A 362 -21.07 -9.44 -17.86
C THR A 362 -20.19 -8.18 -17.90
N SER A 363 -20.45 -7.22 -17.02
CA SER A 363 -19.57 -6.09 -16.72
C SER A 363 -19.63 -5.68 -15.24
N GLY A 364 -18.69 -4.84 -14.82
CA GLY A 364 -18.46 -4.54 -13.40
C GLY A 364 -17.46 -5.52 -12.78
N ASN A 365 -17.35 -5.54 -11.45
CA ASN A 365 -16.45 -6.41 -10.69
C ASN A 365 -14.95 -6.31 -11.01
N TYR A 366 -14.50 -5.37 -11.86
CA TYR A 366 -13.11 -5.23 -12.26
C TYR A 366 -12.15 -5.05 -11.08
N GLY A 367 -12.56 -4.30 -10.04
CA GLY A 367 -11.80 -4.15 -8.80
C GLY A 367 -11.63 -5.47 -8.04
N GLN A 368 -12.60 -6.39 -8.10
CA GLN A 368 -12.45 -7.74 -7.53
C GLN A 368 -11.58 -8.64 -8.41
N LEU A 369 -11.69 -8.51 -9.73
CA LEU A 369 -10.80 -9.22 -10.65
C LEU A 369 -9.35 -8.79 -10.46
N ASP A 370 -9.11 -7.51 -10.14
CA ASP A 370 -7.79 -7.00 -9.75
C ASP A 370 -7.27 -7.67 -8.48
N LEU A 371 -8.11 -7.82 -7.44
CA LEU A 371 -7.73 -8.54 -6.22
C LEU A 371 -7.45 -10.02 -6.48
N ILE A 372 -8.21 -10.67 -7.37
CA ILE A 372 -7.90 -12.04 -7.83
C ILE A 372 -6.53 -12.08 -8.49
N ALA A 373 -6.23 -11.15 -9.41
CA ALA A 373 -4.92 -11.09 -10.07
C ALA A 373 -3.77 -10.83 -9.08
N ALA A 374 -3.99 -10.00 -8.06
CA ALA A 374 -3.03 -9.80 -6.97
C ALA A 374 -2.81 -11.08 -6.16
N LEU A 375 -3.86 -11.85 -5.86
CA LEU A 375 -3.74 -13.13 -5.15
C LEU A 375 -3.07 -14.22 -6.03
N GLU A 376 -3.31 -14.21 -7.34
CA GLU A 376 -2.56 -15.06 -8.28
C GLU A 376 -1.08 -14.68 -8.31
N TRP A 377 -0.76 -13.39 -8.28
CA TRP A 377 0.62 -12.92 -8.16
C TRP A 377 1.24 -13.40 -6.85
N VAL A 378 0.51 -13.33 -5.73
CA VAL A 378 0.97 -13.86 -4.43
C VAL A 378 1.26 -15.35 -4.53
N ARG A 379 0.33 -16.15 -5.06
CA ARG A 379 0.53 -17.59 -5.28
C ARG A 379 1.80 -17.88 -6.09
N ASP A 380 2.04 -17.11 -7.15
CA ASP A 380 3.10 -17.38 -8.11
C ASP A 380 4.48 -16.84 -7.65
N ASN A 381 4.53 -15.85 -6.74
CA ASN A 381 5.77 -15.09 -6.45
C ASN A 381 6.15 -15.00 -4.96
N ILE A 382 5.23 -15.17 -4.01
CA ILE A 382 5.48 -14.79 -2.61
C ILE A 382 6.55 -15.66 -1.92
N GLU A 383 6.81 -16.87 -2.43
CA GLU A 383 7.89 -17.74 -1.95
C GLU A 383 9.27 -17.09 -2.10
N ALA A 384 9.48 -16.24 -3.12
CA ALA A 384 10.73 -15.48 -3.29
C ALA A 384 10.99 -14.47 -2.16
N PHE A 385 9.93 -14.08 -1.45
CA PHE A 385 9.96 -13.18 -0.30
C PHE A 385 9.98 -13.93 1.04
N GLY A 386 9.95 -15.27 1.02
CA GLY A 386 9.85 -16.12 2.22
C GLY A 386 8.43 -16.40 2.69
N GLY A 387 7.40 -16.05 1.89
CA GLY A 387 6.01 -16.38 2.18
C GLY A 387 5.62 -17.78 1.73
N ASP A 388 4.57 -18.32 2.35
CA ASP A 388 3.96 -19.59 1.99
C ASP A 388 2.71 -19.36 1.12
N PRO A 389 2.74 -19.67 -0.19
CA PRO A 389 1.57 -19.52 -1.06
C PRO A 389 0.42 -20.45 -0.66
N ASP A 390 0.67 -21.51 0.11
CA ASP A 390 -0.34 -22.44 0.63
C ASP A 390 -0.88 -22.02 2.02
N ASN A 391 -0.48 -20.85 2.52
CA ASN A 391 -0.92 -20.31 3.82
C ASN A 391 -1.19 -18.80 3.77
N VAL A 392 -2.19 -18.44 2.95
CA VAL A 392 -2.59 -17.05 2.68
C VAL A 392 -3.84 -16.68 3.46
N THR A 393 -3.82 -15.55 4.16
CA THR A 393 -4.94 -14.92 4.85
C THR A 393 -5.30 -13.63 4.14
N ILE A 394 -6.53 -13.49 3.66
CA ILE A 394 -7.04 -12.20 3.20
C ILE A 394 -7.69 -11.46 4.36
N PHE A 395 -7.45 -10.16 4.47
CA PHE A 395 -8.05 -9.35 5.52
C PHE A 395 -8.31 -7.93 5.04
N GLY A 396 -9.37 -7.32 5.57
CA GLY A 396 -9.78 -5.99 5.17
C GLY A 396 -10.77 -5.39 6.15
N GLU A 397 -10.84 -4.06 6.15
CA GLU A 397 -11.75 -3.28 6.99
C GLU A 397 -12.75 -2.49 6.17
N SER A 398 -13.98 -2.30 6.68
CA SER A 398 -15.03 -1.55 5.99
C SER A 398 -15.35 -2.15 4.61
N GLY A 399 -15.36 -1.35 3.56
CA GLY A 399 -15.41 -1.82 2.17
C GLY A 399 -14.31 -2.83 1.83
N GLY A 400 -13.17 -2.81 2.51
CA GLY A 400 -12.13 -3.85 2.44
C GLY A 400 -12.59 -5.19 3.02
N GLY A 401 -13.30 -5.17 4.14
CA GLY A 401 -13.98 -6.35 4.68
C GLY A 401 -15.11 -6.83 3.75
N GLY A 402 -15.82 -5.90 3.09
CA GLY A 402 -16.77 -6.22 2.02
C GLY A 402 -16.10 -6.89 0.80
N LYS A 403 -14.87 -6.49 0.45
CA LYS A 403 -14.07 -7.16 -0.59
C LYS A 403 -13.71 -8.59 -0.17
N VAL A 404 -13.28 -8.79 1.08
CA VAL A 404 -13.01 -10.13 1.64
C VAL A 404 -14.27 -11.00 1.57
N LEU A 405 -15.42 -10.47 2.01
CA LEU A 405 -16.69 -11.21 1.99
C LEU A 405 -17.12 -11.60 0.57
N SER A 406 -16.93 -10.71 -0.40
CA SER A 406 -17.19 -10.98 -1.81
C SER A 406 -16.26 -12.07 -2.37
N LEU A 407 -14.97 -12.08 -2.01
CA LEU A 407 -14.01 -13.11 -2.43
C LEU A 407 -14.30 -14.49 -1.79
N ILE A 408 -14.77 -14.52 -0.54
CA ILE A 408 -15.32 -15.75 0.07
C ILE A 408 -16.44 -16.33 -0.80
N ASN A 409 -17.27 -15.47 -1.39
CA ASN A 409 -18.39 -15.87 -2.22
C ASN A 409 -18.02 -16.23 -3.69
N SER A 410 -16.82 -15.89 -4.15
CA SER A 410 -16.44 -16.05 -5.56
C SER A 410 -15.77 -17.40 -5.85
N PRO A 411 -16.27 -18.21 -6.80
CA PRO A 411 -15.57 -19.41 -7.25
C PRO A 411 -14.23 -19.08 -7.95
N MET A 412 -14.06 -17.86 -8.47
CA MET A 412 -12.81 -17.45 -9.12
C MET A 412 -11.66 -17.28 -8.13
N ALA A 413 -11.96 -17.05 -6.85
CA ALA A 413 -10.96 -16.92 -5.80
C ALA A 413 -10.59 -18.26 -5.13
N SER A 414 -11.16 -19.38 -5.60
CA SER A 414 -10.99 -20.69 -4.97
C SER A 414 -9.54 -21.16 -4.99
N GLY A 415 -9.03 -21.50 -3.80
CA GLY A 415 -7.64 -21.93 -3.61
C GLY A 415 -6.59 -20.81 -3.64
N LEU A 416 -7.00 -19.54 -3.74
CA LEU A 416 -6.08 -18.40 -3.68
C LEU A 416 -5.85 -17.86 -2.27
N PHE A 417 -6.73 -18.21 -1.32
CA PHE A 417 -6.59 -17.91 0.09
C PHE A 417 -7.09 -19.08 0.94
N HIS A 418 -6.69 -19.07 2.20
CA HIS A 418 -6.84 -20.20 3.11
C HIS A 418 -7.51 -19.80 4.42
N LYS A 419 -7.66 -18.49 4.68
CA LYS A 419 -8.25 -17.86 5.87
C LYS A 419 -8.75 -16.47 5.51
N ALA A 420 -9.74 -15.97 6.23
CA ALA A 420 -10.29 -14.64 5.99
C ALA A 420 -10.55 -13.87 7.31
N ILE A 421 -10.31 -12.56 7.30
CA ILE A 421 -10.67 -11.65 8.40
C ILE A 421 -11.52 -10.51 7.83
N VAL A 422 -12.75 -10.39 8.31
CA VAL A 422 -13.72 -9.36 7.91
C VAL A 422 -13.91 -8.38 9.06
N GLN A 423 -13.23 -7.24 8.99
CA GLN A 423 -13.31 -6.20 10.01
C GLN A 423 -14.35 -5.17 9.59
N SER A 424 -15.44 -5.00 10.34
CA SER A 424 -16.46 -3.98 10.07
C SER A 424 -16.96 -3.95 8.62
N GLY A 425 -17.04 -5.12 7.96
CA GLY A 425 -17.28 -5.23 6.52
C GLY A 425 -18.57 -5.94 6.12
N MET A 426 -19.42 -6.27 7.09
CA MET A 426 -20.67 -7.01 6.91
C MET A 426 -21.86 -6.05 6.94
N ALA A 427 -22.29 -5.53 5.80
CA ALA A 427 -23.47 -4.65 5.75
C ALA A 427 -24.77 -5.45 5.76
N GLY A 428 -25.73 -5.03 6.58
CA GLY A 428 -27.03 -5.71 6.72
C GLY A 428 -27.88 -5.74 5.44
N PRO A 429 -28.87 -6.64 5.35
CA PRO A 429 -29.68 -6.84 4.15
C PRO A 429 -30.54 -5.62 3.74
N ASP A 430 -30.83 -4.72 4.69
CA ASP A 430 -31.57 -3.49 4.45
C ASP A 430 -30.65 -2.26 4.25
N ASP A 431 -29.32 -2.45 4.30
CA ASP A 431 -28.36 -1.36 4.14
C ASP A 431 -28.32 -0.89 2.68
N GLN A 432 -28.85 0.30 2.44
CA GLN A 432 -28.89 0.93 1.11
C GLN A 432 -27.65 1.79 0.85
N LEU A 433 -26.81 2.04 1.86
CA LEU A 433 -25.62 2.89 1.76
C LEU A 433 -24.39 2.08 1.36
N MET A 434 -24.28 0.83 1.82
CA MET A 434 -23.17 -0.07 1.49
C MET A 434 -23.67 -1.47 1.09
N PRO A 435 -24.39 -1.61 -0.04
CA PRO A 435 -24.74 -2.94 -0.53
C PRO A 435 -23.46 -3.73 -0.86
N VAL A 436 -23.27 -4.89 -0.23
CA VAL A 436 -22.10 -5.77 -0.49
C VAL A 436 -22.25 -6.49 -1.84
N GLU A 437 -23.48 -6.64 -2.32
CA GLU A 437 -23.80 -7.22 -3.62
C GLU A 437 -25.04 -6.56 -4.24
N ASN A 438 -25.03 -6.39 -5.57
CA ASN A 438 -26.19 -5.99 -6.37
C ASN A 438 -26.39 -6.94 -7.55
N LEU A 439 -27.57 -6.95 -8.16
CA LEU A 439 -27.75 -7.67 -9.44
C LEU A 439 -27.09 -6.88 -10.57
N LEU A 440 -26.45 -7.57 -11.54
CA LEU A 440 -25.86 -6.95 -12.73
C LEU A 440 -26.79 -5.92 -13.40
N ALA A 441 -28.06 -6.27 -13.58
CA ALA A 441 -29.03 -5.37 -14.22
C ALA A 441 -29.28 -4.06 -13.44
N ALA A 442 -29.13 -4.07 -12.12
CA ALA A 442 -29.25 -2.86 -11.30
C ALA A 442 -28.01 -1.98 -11.46
N GLU A 443 -26.81 -2.57 -11.39
CA GLU A 443 -25.56 -1.85 -11.66
C GLU A 443 -25.52 -1.25 -13.07
N GLU A 444 -26.04 -1.96 -14.07
CA GLU A 444 -26.16 -1.44 -15.44
C GLU A 444 -27.04 -0.19 -15.53
N GLN A 445 -28.09 -0.06 -14.71
CA GLN A 445 -28.90 1.16 -14.66
C GLN A 445 -28.12 2.33 -14.06
N ASP A 446 -27.32 2.07 -13.02
CA ASP A 446 -26.48 3.10 -12.40
C ASP A 446 -25.38 3.56 -13.38
N GLY A 447 -24.78 2.64 -14.16
CA GLY A 447 -23.86 3.00 -15.24
C GLY A 447 -24.50 3.83 -16.36
N ILE A 448 -25.76 3.54 -16.73
CA ILE A 448 -26.52 4.37 -17.69
C ILE A 448 -26.67 5.79 -17.16
N ALA A 449 -27.01 5.95 -15.87
CA ALA A 449 -27.18 7.26 -15.25
C ALA A 449 -25.89 8.09 -15.28
N VAL A 450 -24.73 7.45 -15.05
CA VAL A 450 -23.41 8.10 -15.18
C VAL A 450 -23.15 8.53 -16.62
N ALA A 451 -23.40 7.66 -17.59
CA ALA A 451 -23.23 7.97 -19.01
C ALA A 451 -24.17 9.09 -19.51
N GLU A 452 -25.39 9.18 -18.96
CA GLU A 452 -26.34 10.27 -19.20
C GLU A 452 -25.83 11.59 -18.61
N ALA A 453 -25.32 11.57 -17.38
CA ALA A 453 -24.74 12.74 -16.72
C ALA A 453 -23.51 13.29 -17.47
N LEU A 454 -22.71 12.40 -18.07
CA LEU A 454 -21.57 12.75 -18.93
C LEU A 454 -21.99 13.15 -20.36
N GLY A 455 -23.26 12.96 -20.74
CA GLY A 455 -23.77 13.28 -22.07
C GLY A 455 -23.31 12.32 -23.17
N VAL A 456 -22.82 11.13 -22.83
CA VAL A 456 -22.26 10.14 -23.77
C VAL A 456 -23.19 8.96 -24.04
N GLN A 457 -24.31 8.83 -23.31
CA GLN A 457 -25.24 7.70 -23.46
C GLN A 457 -25.85 7.52 -24.86
N ASN A 458 -25.88 8.58 -25.67
CA ASN A 458 -26.43 8.56 -27.02
C ASN A 458 -25.34 8.53 -28.11
N ALA A 459 -24.08 8.26 -27.77
CA ALA A 459 -23.00 8.08 -28.73
C ALA A 459 -23.26 6.85 -29.63
N GLU A 460 -22.69 6.84 -30.84
CA GLU A 460 -22.74 5.68 -31.74
C GLU A 460 -22.08 4.44 -31.09
N ASP A 461 -20.99 4.68 -30.37
CA ASP A 461 -20.31 3.70 -29.54
C ASP A 461 -20.16 4.29 -28.12
N VAL A 462 -21.06 3.88 -27.22
CA VAL A 462 -21.10 4.39 -25.84
C VAL A 462 -19.88 3.94 -25.04
N ALA A 463 -19.38 2.71 -25.27
CA ALA A 463 -18.21 2.20 -24.55
C ALA A 463 -16.95 2.98 -24.93
N ALA A 464 -16.72 3.21 -26.24
CA ALA A 464 -15.62 4.05 -26.70
C ALA A 464 -15.76 5.50 -26.21
N ALA A 465 -16.97 6.07 -26.21
CA ALA A 465 -17.21 7.41 -25.70
C ALA A 465 -16.93 7.53 -24.20
N LEU A 466 -17.32 6.53 -23.40
CA LEU A 466 -17.01 6.47 -21.96
C LEU A 466 -15.51 6.30 -21.70
N ARG A 467 -14.79 5.47 -22.48
CA ARG A 467 -13.32 5.32 -22.37
C ARG A 467 -12.56 6.61 -22.69
N ALA A 468 -13.12 7.47 -23.54
CA ALA A 468 -12.53 8.77 -23.88
C ALA A 468 -12.73 9.84 -22.79
N VAL A 469 -13.62 9.62 -21.81
CA VAL A 469 -13.84 10.57 -20.71
C VAL A 469 -12.61 10.56 -19.78
N PRO A 470 -12.03 11.72 -19.43
CA PRO A 470 -11.00 11.79 -18.40
C PRO A 470 -11.54 11.23 -17.08
N TRP A 471 -10.78 10.33 -16.42
CA TRP A 471 -11.24 9.67 -15.21
C TRP A 471 -11.77 10.60 -14.10
N PRO A 472 -11.28 11.85 -13.89
CA PRO A 472 -11.80 12.70 -12.82
C PRO A 472 -13.22 13.18 -13.11
N GLN A 473 -13.56 13.36 -14.39
CA GLN A 473 -14.92 13.70 -14.81
C GLN A 473 -15.85 12.51 -14.61
N LEU A 474 -15.37 11.30 -14.92
CA LEU A 474 -16.11 10.06 -14.66
C LEU A 474 -16.38 9.87 -13.17
N VAL A 475 -15.35 10.02 -12.32
CA VAL A 475 -15.49 9.93 -10.86
C VAL A 475 -16.44 11.01 -10.33
N ALA A 476 -16.30 12.26 -10.76
CA ALA A 476 -17.20 13.34 -10.33
C ALA A 476 -18.67 13.10 -10.75
N ALA A 477 -18.89 12.53 -11.95
CA ALA A 477 -20.23 12.17 -12.40
C ALA A 477 -20.83 11.02 -11.58
N ALA A 478 -20.02 10.02 -11.25
CA ALA A 478 -20.39 8.92 -10.36
C ALA A 478 -20.72 9.42 -8.94
N ASP A 479 -19.84 10.22 -8.32
CA ASP A 479 -20.07 10.83 -7.00
C ASP A 479 -21.37 11.66 -6.99
N GLY A 480 -21.62 12.42 -8.06
CA GLY A 480 -22.82 13.24 -8.22
C GLY A 480 -24.13 12.45 -8.32
N SER A 481 -24.07 11.14 -8.62
CA SER A 481 -25.24 10.26 -8.63
C SER A 481 -25.69 9.85 -7.22
N GLY A 482 -24.80 9.94 -6.22
CA GLY A 482 -25.02 9.45 -4.86
C GLY A 482 -25.03 7.92 -4.73
N ARG A 483 -24.58 7.19 -5.75
CA ARG A 483 -24.45 5.72 -5.74
C ARG A 483 -23.06 5.29 -5.33
N VAL A 484 -23.00 4.24 -4.52
CA VAL A 484 -21.76 3.49 -4.25
C VAL A 484 -21.74 2.29 -5.17
N PHE A 485 -20.79 2.25 -6.11
CA PHE A 485 -20.57 1.10 -6.96
C PHE A 485 -19.84 0.01 -6.17
N SER A 486 -20.40 -1.20 -6.16
CA SER A 486 -19.88 -2.34 -5.40
C SER A 486 -19.92 -3.62 -6.23
N PRO A 487 -19.43 -4.77 -5.71
CA PRO A 487 -19.50 -6.03 -6.43
C PRO A 487 -20.93 -6.41 -6.82
N ASN A 488 -21.10 -7.10 -7.94
CA ASN A 488 -22.39 -7.54 -8.44
C ASN A 488 -22.44 -9.04 -8.75
N VAL A 489 -23.63 -9.62 -8.60
CA VAL A 489 -23.96 -10.99 -8.98
C VAL A 489 -24.18 -11.01 -10.49
N ASP A 490 -23.15 -11.46 -11.21
CA ASP A 490 -23.11 -11.51 -12.67
C ASP A 490 -23.16 -12.92 -13.26
N GLY A 491 -23.16 -13.95 -12.41
CA GLY A 491 -23.11 -15.34 -12.86
C GLY A 491 -21.73 -15.83 -13.29
N VAL A 492 -20.68 -15.02 -13.10
CA VAL A 492 -19.29 -15.34 -13.47
C VAL A 492 -18.35 -15.16 -12.28
N TYR A 493 -18.18 -13.93 -11.81
CA TYR A 493 -17.41 -13.61 -10.62
C TYR A 493 -18.18 -14.01 -9.36
N MET A 494 -19.47 -13.66 -9.28
CA MET A 494 -20.38 -14.14 -8.22
C MET A 494 -21.57 -14.84 -8.86
N LEU A 495 -21.76 -16.11 -8.52
CA LEU A 495 -22.80 -16.95 -9.12
C LEU A 495 -24.19 -16.65 -8.55
N ASP A 496 -24.25 -16.38 -7.24
CA ASP A 496 -25.46 -16.11 -6.48
C ASP A 496 -25.11 -15.15 -5.33
N GLY A 497 -26.12 -14.68 -4.60
CA GLY A 497 -25.91 -13.88 -3.42
C GLY A 497 -25.15 -14.63 -2.31
N ILE A 498 -24.45 -13.90 -1.44
CA ILE A 498 -23.56 -14.46 -0.40
C ILE A 498 -24.27 -15.52 0.43
N ARG A 499 -25.46 -15.22 0.96
CA ARG A 499 -26.22 -16.17 1.79
C ARG A 499 -26.59 -17.44 1.04
N ASP A 500 -27.07 -17.31 -0.20
CA ASP A 500 -27.46 -18.45 -1.03
C ASP A 500 -26.26 -19.35 -1.35
N SER A 501 -25.07 -18.76 -1.48
CA SER A 501 -23.81 -19.50 -1.67
C SER A 501 -23.42 -20.32 -0.44
N PHE A 502 -23.51 -19.74 0.77
CA PHE A 502 -23.26 -20.46 2.02
C PHE A 502 -24.28 -21.58 2.25
N GLU A 503 -25.58 -21.29 2.11
CA GLU A 503 -26.64 -22.31 2.28
C GLU A 503 -26.52 -23.47 1.27
N ALA A 504 -25.88 -23.21 0.11
CA ALA A 504 -25.59 -24.22 -0.90
C ALA A 504 -24.20 -24.88 -0.77
N GLY A 505 -23.36 -24.44 0.17
CA GLY A 505 -21.97 -24.91 0.33
C GLY A 505 -21.07 -24.62 -0.88
N ARG A 506 -21.29 -23.48 -1.55
CA ARG A 506 -20.51 -23.04 -2.73
C ARG A 506 -19.47 -21.98 -2.40
N HIS A 507 -19.53 -21.38 -1.22
CA HIS A 507 -18.54 -20.43 -0.75
C HIS A 507 -17.17 -21.12 -0.58
N ASN A 508 -16.11 -20.33 -0.52
CA ASN A 508 -14.80 -20.81 -0.14
C ASN A 508 -14.78 -21.10 1.37
N ASP A 509 -14.92 -22.38 1.73
CA ASP A 509 -14.92 -22.86 3.11
C ASP A 509 -13.50 -22.77 3.71
N VAL A 510 -13.26 -21.69 4.48
CA VAL A 510 -12.00 -21.39 5.17
C VAL A 510 -12.29 -20.88 6.58
N PRO A 511 -11.32 -20.90 7.52
CA PRO A 511 -11.50 -20.23 8.80
C PRO A 511 -11.75 -18.73 8.62
N ILE A 512 -12.66 -18.19 9.43
CA ILE A 512 -13.09 -16.78 9.35
C ILE A 512 -12.96 -16.11 10.72
N ILE A 513 -12.37 -14.91 10.77
CA ILE A 513 -12.62 -13.94 11.85
C ILE A 513 -13.56 -12.88 11.30
N ALA A 514 -14.58 -12.50 12.06
CA ALA A 514 -15.44 -11.37 11.77
C ALA A 514 -15.67 -10.52 13.02
N GLY A 515 -15.84 -9.21 12.85
CA GLY A 515 -16.17 -8.36 13.99
C GLY A 515 -16.55 -6.95 13.59
N ALA A 516 -16.94 -6.17 14.60
CA ALA A 516 -17.26 -4.76 14.47
C ALA A 516 -16.78 -4.02 15.73
N ASN A 517 -16.62 -2.71 15.60
CA ASN A 517 -16.31 -1.87 16.74
C ASN A 517 -17.58 -1.55 17.54
N GLU A 518 -17.46 -1.31 18.84
CA GLU A 518 -18.62 -1.10 19.72
C GLU A 518 -19.49 0.08 19.26
N GLY A 519 -18.87 1.14 18.78
CA GLY A 519 -19.53 2.35 18.27
C GLY A 519 -19.69 2.38 16.75
N ASP A 520 -19.58 1.25 16.05
CA ASP A 520 -19.67 1.22 14.59
C ASP A 520 -21.04 1.68 14.05
N THR A 521 -21.13 1.87 12.73
CA THR A 521 -22.39 2.26 12.09
C THR A 521 -23.48 1.20 12.31
N PRO A 522 -24.76 1.58 12.50
CA PRO A 522 -25.82 0.62 12.76
C PRO A 522 -25.95 -0.48 11.69
N GLY A 523 -25.77 -0.15 10.41
CA GLY A 523 -25.87 -1.11 9.31
C GLY A 523 -24.82 -2.22 9.35
N LEU A 524 -23.60 -1.91 9.81
CA LEU A 524 -22.52 -2.88 9.99
C LEU A 524 -22.70 -3.73 11.25
N ILE A 525 -23.17 -3.13 12.35
CA ILE A 525 -23.51 -3.85 13.57
C ILE A 525 -24.65 -4.84 13.31
N ASP A 526 -25.74 -4.37 12.70
CA ASP A 526 -26.90 -5.18 12.36
C ASP A 526 -26.54 -6.27 11.34
N GLY A 527 -25.65 -5.94 10.39
CA GLY A 527 -25.10 -6.91 9.46
C GLY A 527 -24.30 -8.00 10.17
N LEU A 528 -23.33 -7.68 11.02
CA LEU A 528 -22.59 -8.69 11.80
C LEU A 528 -23.55 -9.64 12.53
N LYS A 529 -24.51 -9.10 13.28
CA LYS A 529 -25.54 -9.89 13.99
C LYS A 529 -26.34 -10.78 13.05
N TRP A 530 -26.64 -10.30 11.85
CA TRP A 530 -27.38 -11.04 10.85
C TRP A 530 -26.56 -12.15 10.17
N TYR A 531 -25.31 -11.88 9.79
CA TYR A 531 -24.44 -12.83 9.10
C TYR A 531 -24.01 -13.98 10.01
N MET A 532 -23.52 -13.68 11.22
CA MET A 532 -22.78 -14.65 12.02
C MET A 532 -23.53 -15.96 12.32
N PRO A 533 -24.81 -15.96 12.72
CA PRO A 533 -25.50 -17.19 13.08
C PRO A 533 -25.57 -18.21 11.94
N TRP A 534 -25.97 -17.77 10.73
CA TRP A 534 -26.08 -18.69 9.59
C TRP A 534 -24.76 -18.91 8.88
N MET A 535 -23.84 -17.93 8.89
CA MET A 535 -22.53 -18.09 8.28
C MET A 535 -21.75 -19.19 8.99
N ALA A 536 -21.67 -19.11 10.32
CA ALA A 536 -20.96 -20.12 11.12
C ALA A 536 -21.60 -21.51 11.04
N ASP A 537 -22.94 -21.60 10.98
CA ASP A 537 -23.65 -22.88 10.88
C ASP A 537 -23.49 -23.55 9.49
N ASN A 538 -23.17 -22.78 8.45
CA ASN A 538 -22.95 -23.27 7.08
C ASN A 538 -21.45 -23.33 6.68
N ASN A 539 -20.53 -22.91 7.55
CA ASN A 539 -19.09 -23.02 7.34
C ASN A 539 -18.58 -24.27 8.08
N GLU A 540 -17.90 -25.18 7.39
CA GLU A 540 -17.30 -26.35 8.06
C GLU A 540 -16.05 -25.94 8.84
N ALA A 541 -15.32 -24.93 8.36
CA ALA A 541 -14.18 -24.35 9.05
C ALA A 541 -14.59 -23.42 10.20
N ASP A 542 -13.73 -23.31 11.21
CA ASP A 542 -14.00 -22.52 12.41
C ASP A 542 -14.20 -21.04 12.09
N THR A 543 -15.23 -20.45 12.71
CA THR A 543 -15.54 -19.03 12.63
C THR A 543 -15.37 -18.39 14.00
N PHE A 544 -14.82 -17.18 14.06
CA PHE A 544 -14.53 -16.45 15.30
C PHE A 544 -15.14 -15.05 15.23
N VAL A 545 -15.72 -14.59 16.33
CA VAL A 545 -16.37 -13.27 16.41
C VAL A 545 -15.66 -12.39 17.43
N TYR A 546 -15.45 -11.12 17.12
CA TYR A 546 -15.04 -10.10 18.09
C TYR A 546 -15.93 -8.86 18.09
N VAL A 547 -15.91 -8.15 19.23
CA VAL A 547 -16.34 -6.77 19.37
C VAL A 547 -15.16 -5.95 19.89
N PHE A 548 -14.74 -4.93 19.15
CA PHE A 548 -13.63 -4.08 19.57
C PHE A 548 -14.13 -2.86 20.34
N ASP A 549 -13.61 -2.66 21.54
CA ASP A 549 -14.13 -1.75 22.57
C ASP A 549 -12.96 -1.09 23.33
N HIS A 550 -11.90 -0.74 22.60
CA HIS A 550 -10.76 -0.06 23.19
C HIS A 550 -10.52 1.29 22.53
N LEU A 551 -10.33 2.31 23.35
CA LEU A 551 -9.90 3.63 22.94
C LEU A 551 -8.87 4.17 23.93
N PRO A 552 -7.96 5.05 23.48
CA PRO A 552 -7.06 5.76 24.37
C PRO A 552 -7.82 6.56 25.44
N ASP A 553 -7.24 6.64 26.65
CA ASP A 553 -7.87 7.18 27.87
C ASP A 553 -8.54 8.55 27.67
N ASN A 554 -7.94 9.45 26.89
CA ASN A 554 -8.50 10.79 26.71
C ASN A 554 -9.80 10.74 25.91
N TRP A 555 -9.88 9.92 24.86
CA TRP A 555 -11.07 9.81 24.02
C TRP A 555 -12.19 9.05 24.73
N SER A 556 -11.87 7.93 25.36
CA SER A 556 -12.85 7.16 26.14
C SER A 556 -13.43 7.96 27.31
N SER A 557 -12.61 8.77 28.00
CA SER A 557 -13.08 9.62 29.11
C SER A 557 -14.08 10.71 28.70
N GLN A 558 -14.15 11.03 27.41
CA GLN A 558 -15.11 11.97 26.83
C GLN A 558 -16.41 11.30 26.38
N GLY A 559 -16.53 9.98 26.56
CA GLY A 559 -17.68 9.20 26.13
C GLY A 559 -17.67 8.83 24.65
N ALA A 560 -16.51 8.96 23.97
CA ALA A 560 -16.36 8.39 22.64
C ALA A 560 -16.38 6.85 22.74
N LEU A 561 -17.00 6.23 21.74
CA LEU A 561 -16.96 4.79 21.53
C LEU A 561 -15.93 4.46 20.46
N ALA A 562 -15.37 3.26 20.49
CA ALA A 562 -14.54 2.77 19.39
C ALA A 562 -15.37 2.77 18.10
N TYR A 563 -15.14 3.78 17.26
CA TYR A 563 -15.91 4.00 16.03
C TYR A 563 -15.27 3.24 14.87
N HIS A 564 -15.92 3.25 13.71
CA HIS A 564 -15.48 2.58 12.48
C HIS A 564 -13.97 2.75 12.18
N GLY A 565 -13.25 1.64 12.03
CA GLY A 565 -11.81 1.58 11.73
C GLY A 565 -10.84 1.78 12.91
N ALA A 566 -11.33 2.10 14.11
CA ALA A 566 -10.50 2.41 15.29
C ALA A 566 -9.50 1.29 15.66
N GLU A 567 -9.85 0.03 15.40
CA GLU A 567 -9.05 -1.15 15.68
C GLU A 567 -7.82 -1.27 14.76
N LEU A 568 -7.82 -0.63 13.59
CA LEU A 568 -6.69 -0.65 12.65
C LEU A 568 -5.42 -0.05 13.23
N VAL A 569 -5.56 0.92 14.13
CA VAL A 569 -4.42 1.52 14.84
C VAL A 569 -3.66 0.45 15.63
N TYR A 570 -4.37 -0.53 16.17
CA TYR A 570 -3.85 -1.60 17.03
C TYR A 570 -3.40 -2.82 16.23
N VAL A 571 -4.07 -3.15 15.11
CA VAL A 571 -3.60 -4.22 14.20
C VAL A 571 -2.27 -3.85 13.55
N PHE A 572 -2.13 -2.60 13.11
CA PHE A 572 -0.93 -2.14 12.40
C PHE A 572 0.09 -1.43 13.30
N ASP A 573 -0.21 -1.21 14.58
CA ASP A 573 0.66 -0.52 15.56
C ASP A 573 1.19 0.82 15.03
N TYR A 574 0.27 1.66 14.55
CA TYR A 574 0.60 2.96 14.00
C TYR A 574 -0.24 4.08 14.63
N PRO A 575 0.15 4.59 15.82
CA PRO A 575 -0.61 5.63 16.54
C PRO A 575 -0.84 6.91 15.73
N GLY A 576 -0.02 7.19 14.71
CA GLY A 576 -0.23 8.31 13.78
C GLY A 576 -1.59 8.24 13.06
N SER A 577 -2.16 7.04 12.90
CA SER A 577 -3.47 6.83 12.26
C SER A 577 -4.62 7.49 13.01
N PHE A 578 -4.48 7.79 14.31
CA PHE A 578 -5.51 8.54 15.03
C PHE A 578 -5.76 9.92 14.42
N LEU A 579 -4.74 10.54 13.81
CA LEU A 579 -4.92 11.81 13.11
C LEU A 579 -5.86 11.63 11.92
N SER A 580 -5.60 10.64 11.06
CA SER A 580 -6.45 10.38 9.89
C SER A 580 -7.88 10.03 10.28
N HIS A 581 -8.07 9.18 11.30
CA HIS A 581 -9.39 8.84 11.83
C HIS A 581 -10.13 10.08 12.35
N TYR A 582 -9.43 10.95 13.08
CA TYR A 582 -10.00 12.20 13.55
C TYR A 582 -10.38 13.13 12.40
N LEU A 583 -9.50 13.32 11.42
CA LEU A 583 -9.73 14.20 10.26
C LEU A 583 -10.88 13.72 9.37
N LEU A 584 -11.11 12.42 9.30
CA LEU A 584 -12.23 11.82 8.59
C LEU A 584 -13.55 11.88 9.39
N GLY A 585 -13.54 12.39 10.63
CA GLY A 585 -14.72 12.45 11.49
C GLY A 585 -15.12 11.12 12.11
N LEU A 586 -14.26 10.11 12.04
CA LEU A 586 -14.51 8.73 12.49
C LEU A 586 -14.20 8.52 13.98
N THR A 587 -14.51 9.51 14.81
CA THR A 587 -14.25 9.43 16.27
C THR A 587 -15.47 9.76 17.12
N GLY A 588 -16.52 10.35 16.53
CA GLY A 588 -17.65 10.91 17.27
C GLY A 588 -17.29 12.11 18.16
N LEU A 589 -16.04 12.58 18.15
CA LEU A 589 -15.58 13.73 18.93
C LEU A 589 -15.92 15.03 18.22
N GLN A 590 -16.36 16.02 18.99
CA GLN A 590 -16.56 17.37 18.48
C GLN A 590 -15.21 18.09 18.33
N ASP A 591 -15.01 18.76 17.19
CA ASP A 591 -13.83 19.58 16.99
C ASP A 591 -13.97 20.93 17.73
N PRO A 592 -13.06 21.26 18.67
CA PRO A 592 -13.16 22.47 19.49
C PRO A 592 -12.91 23.76 18.71
N VAL A 593 -12.34 23.67 17.49
CA VAL A 593 -11.96 24.83 16.66
C VAL A 593 -12.59 24.81 15.26
N GLY A 594 -12.95 23.63 14.75
CA GLY A 594 -13.51 23.40 13.42
C GLY A 594 -15.03 23.27 13.36
N GLY A 595 -15.71 23.21 14.51
CA GLY A 595 -17.15 22.97 14.55
C GLY A 595 -17.50 21.55 14.08
N ASP A 596 -18.20 21.43 12.95
CA ASP A 596 -18.62 20.14 12.37
C ASP A 596 -17.55 19.52 11.45
N THR A 597 -16.44 20.23 11.18
CA THR A 597 -15.35 19.74 10.34
C THR A 597 -14.09 19.55 11.18
N PRO A 598 -13.60 18.31 11.35
CA PRO A 598 -12.35 18.04 12.05
C PRO A 598 -11.14 18.74 11.42
N THR A 599 -10.20 19.19 12.26
CA THR A 599 -8.98 19.90 11.85
C THR A 599 -7.74 19.37 12.56
N PRO A 600 -6.53 19.55 11.98
CA PRO A 600 -5.28 19.18 12.66
C PRO A 600 -5.09 19.89 14.01
N GLN A 601 -5.53 21.14 14.11
CA GLN A 601 -5.48 21.91 15.35
C GLN A 601 -6.45 21.36 16.40
N GLY A 602 -7.64 20.92 15.99
CA GLY A 602 -8.60 20.24 16.85
C GLY A 602 -8.07 18.90 17.33
N PHE A 603 -7.44 18.11 16.46
CA PHE A 603 -6.74 16.87 16.86
C PHE A 603 -5.67 17.14 17.93
N ALA A 604 -4.84 18.17 17.76
CA ALA A 604 -3.82 18.52 18.74
C ALA A 604 -4.41 18.90 20.11
N MET A 605 -5.61 19.49 20.14
CA MET A 605 -6.34 19.79 21.40
C MET A 605 -7.03 18.55 21.98
N ASN A 606 -7.46 17.62 21.12
CA ASN A 606 -8.09 16.35 21.44
C ASN A 606 -7.11 15.18 21.31
N HIS A 607 -5.84 15.34 21.71
CA HIS A 607 -4.85 14.28 21.52
C HIS A 607 -5.31 12.96 22.19
N PRO A 608 -5.23 11.78 21.53
CA PRO A 608 -5.82 10.54 22.03
C PRO A 608 -5.29 10.10 23.41
N GLY A 609 -4.02 10.37 23.69
CA GLY A 609 -3.41 9.96 24.97
C GLY A 609 -2.98 8.50 24.97
N TRP A 610 -2.35 8.07 23.87
CA TRP A 610 -1.69 6.76 23.75
C TRP A 610 -0.80 6.46 24.96
N ASN A 611 -0.98 5.28 25.54
CA ASN A 611 -0.34 4.89 26.79
C ASN A 611 0.01 3.39 26.81
N PRO A 612 0.66 2.88 27.88
CA PRO A 612 1.06 1.46 27.93
C PRO A 612 -0.09 0.44 27.85
N ASN A 613 -1.33 0.81 28.17
CA ASN A 613 -2.49 -0.07 27.95
C ASN A 613 -2.76 -0.25 26.46
N ASP A 614 -2.64 0.81 25.67
CA ASP A 614 -2.79 0.73 24.21
C ASP A 614 -1.74 -0.18 23.57
N VAL A 615 -0.50 -0.12 24.08
CA VAL A 615 0.57 -1.04 23.67
C VAL A 615 0.20 -2.49 23.99
N ALA A 616 -0.36 -2.76 25.18
CA ALA A 616 -0.78 -4.11 25.54
C ALA A 616 -1.93 -4.64 24.66
N VAL A 617 -2.90 -3.79 24.32
CA VAL A 617 -3.98 -4.14 23.38
C VAL A 617 -3.42 -4.41 21.98
N THR A 618 -2.49 -3.57 21.53
CA THR A 618 -1.78 -3.71 20.25
C THR A 618 -1.01 -5.03 20.17
N ASP A 619 -0.26 -5.38 21.22
CA ASP A 619 0.49 -6.63 21.27
C ASP A 619 -0.45 -7.85 21.21
N ASN A 620 -1.56 -7.81 21.96
CA ASN A 620 -2.57 -8.87 21.90
C ASN A 620 -3.19 -9.00 20.50
N MET A 621 -3.62 -7.89 19.90
CA MET A 621 -4.25 -7.90 18.57
C MET A 621 -3.31 -8.43 17.49
N ARG A 622 -2.07 -7.92 17.43
CA ARG A 622 -1.07 -8.40 16.48
C ARG A 622 -0.79 -9.90 16.66
N ALA A 623 -0.65 -10.36 17.90
CA ALA A 623 -0.46 -11.78 18.19
C ALA A 623 -1.66 -12.65 17.77
N MET A 624 -2.90 -12.19 18.01
CA MET A 624 -4.12 -12.89 17.61
C MET A 624 -4.23 -12.99 16.08
N TRP A 625 -4.00 -11.88 15.36
CA TRP A 625 -4.03 -11.83 13.89
C TRP A 625 -2.94 -12.72 13.27
N ALA A 626 -1.71 -12.65 13.80
CA ALA A 626 -0.61 -13.50 13.35
C ALA A 626 -0.84 -14.98 13.66
N ASN A 627 -1.37 -15.33 14.84
CA ASN A 627 -1.71 -16.72 15.18
C ASN A 627 -2.81 -17.28 14.27
N PHE A 628 -3.82 -16.47 13.99
CA PHE A 628 -4.84 -16.82 13.02
C PHE A 628 -4.21 -17.05 11.64
N ALA A 629 -3.39 -16.13 11.15
CA ALA A 629 -2.71 -16.31 9.87
C ALA A 629 -1.86 -17.59 9.81
N ARG A 630 -1.15 -17.92 10.89
CA ARG A 630 -0.36 -19.16 11.00
C ARG A 630 -1.20 -20.43 10.96
N SER A 631 -2.33 -20.46 11.66
CA SER A 631 -2.97 -21.73 12.06
C SER A 631 -4.48 -21.83 11.84
N GLY A 632 -5.16 -20.71 11.56
CA GLY A 632 -6.61 -20.61 11.54
C GLY A 632 -7.23 -20.43 12.92
N ASN A 633 -6.43 -20.34 13.98
CA ASN A 633 -6.89 -20.14 15.35
C ASN A 633 -6.26 -18.86 15.95
N PRO A 634 -7.07 -17.89 16.42
CA PRO A 634 -6.57 -16.62 16.95
C PRO A 634 -6.12 -16.67 18.43
N SER A 635 -6.28 -17.78 19.15
CA SER A 635 -5.89 -17.90 20.55
C SER A 635 -4.41 -17.52 20.76
N ILE A 636 -4.12 -16.84 21.88
CA ILE A 636 -2.76 -16.42 22.27
C ILE A 636 -2.37 -17.07 23.61
N GLU A 637 -1.10 -16.93 24.01
CA GLU A 637 -0.67 -17.47 25.29
C GLU A 637 -1.49 -16.87 26.45
N GLY A 638 -2.15 -17.72 27.22
CA GLY A 638 -2.95 -17.31 28.38
C GLY A 638 -4.37 -16.83 28.06
N PHE A 639 -4.79 -16.82 26.79
CA PHE A 639 -6.16 -16.48 26.40
C PHE A 639 -6.66 -17.39 25.27
N ASP A 640 -7.75 -18.12 25.54
CA ASP A 640 -8.40 -18.98 24.57
C ASP A 640 -9.58 -18.26 23.90
N TRP A 641 -9.56 -18.19 22.58
CA TRP A 641 -10.62 -17.61 21.76
C TRP A 641 -11.47 -18.75 21.17
N PRO A 642 -12.67 -19.03 21.70
CA PRO A 642 -13.50 -20.11 21.21
C PRO A 642 -14.12 -19.78 19.84
N ALA A 643 -14.28 -20.80 19.00
CA ALA A 643 -15.05 -20.69 17.78
C ALA A 643 -16.53 -20.36 18.10
N TYR A 644 -17.10 -19.44 17.34
CA TYR A 644 -18.50 -19.06 17.35
C TYR A 644 -19.36 -20.13 16.69
N THR A 645 -20.53 -20.40 17.27
CA THR A 645 -21.62 -21.18 16.68
C THR A 645 -22.93 -20.51 17.08
N SER A 646 -24.01 -20.70 16.32
CA SER A 646 -25.32 -20.17 16.73
C SER A 646 -25.81 -20.74 18.08
N GLY A 647 -25.25 -21.88 18.52
CA GLY A 647 -25.59 -22.54 19.77
C GLY A 647 -24.83 -22.03 21.01
N ASN A 648 -23.58 -21.60 20.87
CA ASN A 648 -22.80 -21.03 21.98
C ASN A 648 -22.88 -19.50 22.03
N ASP A 649 -23.08 -18.85 20.87
CA ASP A 649 -23.16 -17.42 20.67
C ASP A 649 -22.00 -16.64 21.33
N THR A 650 -20.79 -17.21 21.30
CA THR A 650 -19.60 -16.65 21.98
C THR A 650 -18.82 -15.69 21.11
N TYR A 651 -18.50 -14.51 21.62
CA TYR A 651 -17.59 -13.55 20.98
C TYR A 651 -16.48 -13.11 21.94
N VAL A 652 -15.38 -12.60 21.40
CA VAL A 652 -14.33 -11.96 22.20
C VAL A 652 -14.52 -10.45 22.19
N ARG A 653 -14.63 -9.85 23.37
CA ARG A 653 -14.55 -8.40 23.53
C ARG A 653 -13.08 -8.01 23.67
N ILE A 654 -12.60 -7.20 22.73
CA ILE A 654 -11.24 -6.66 22.70
C ILE A 654 -11.31 -5.24 23.28
N ALA A 655 -11.25 -5.15 24.61
CA ALA A 655 -11.09 -3.90 25.35
C ALA A 655 -9.67 -3.85 25.94
N GLN A 656 -9.44 -2.98 26.95
CA GLN A 656 -8.20 -3.01 27.75
C GLN A 656 -7.86 -4.42 28.28
N SER A 657 -8.87 -5.25 28.53
CA SER A 657 -8.72 -6.67 28.85
C SER A 657 -9.54 -7.50 27.87
N LEU A 658 -9.00 -8.66 27.49
CA LEU A 658 -9.71 -9.63 26.65
C LEU A 658 -10.72 -10.41 27.48
N THR A 659 -11.96 -10.47 27.02
CA THR A 659 -13.03 -11.28 27.65
C THR A 659 -13.75 -12.12 26.61
N VAL A 660 -14.11 -13.34 26.98
CA VAL A 660 -15.05 -14.18 26.21
C VAL A 660 -16.45 -13.93 26.77
N GLU A 661 -17.34 -13.47 25.91
CA GLU A 661 -18.72 -13.10 26.24
C GLU A 661 -19.70 -13.88 25.37
N THR A 662 -20.99 -13.81 25.71
CA THR A 662 -22.09 -14.45 24.97
C THR A 662 -23.22 -13.46 24.76
N GLY A 663 -24.04 -13.62 23.72
CA GLY A 663 -25.14 -12.70 23.44
C GLY A 663 -24.73 -11.61 22.47
N LEU A 664 -24.39 -11.96 21.23
CA LEU A 664 -23.89 -11.01 20.22
C LEU A 664 -24.92 -9.89 19.94
N ASP A 665 -26.21 -10.21 19.99
CA ASP A 665 -27.30 -9.24 19.80
C ASP A 665 -27.29 -8.11 20.84
N GLU A 666 -26.85 -8.40 22.06
CA GLU A 666 -26.79 -7.48 23.20
C GLU A 666 -25.40 -6.85 23.39
N ALA A 667 -24.43 -7.18 22.52
CA ALA A 667 -23.03 -6.78 22.66
C ALA A 667 -22.76 -5.30 22.36
N PHE A 668 -23.71 -4.62 21.72
CA PHE A 668 -23.56 -3.25 21.23
C PHE A 668 -24.54 -2.31 21.95
N PRO A 669 -24.17 -1.02 22.14
CA PRO A 669 -25.09 -0.01 22.65
C PRO A 669 -26.37 0.08 21.78
N ALA A 670 -27.48 0.45 22.40
CA ALA A 670 -28.69 0.73 21.65
C ALA A 670 -28.46 1.94 20.73
N SER A 671 -28.82 1.80 19.46
CA SER A 671 -28.83 2.90 18.50
C SER A 671 -29.93 3.91 18.88
N ASP A 672 -29.52 5.15 19.15
CA ASP A 672 -30.41 6.28 19.45
C ASP A 672 -31.15 6.81 18.20
#